data_AF-A0A349DKA7-F1
#
_entry.id   AF-A0A349DKA7-F1
#
_cell.length_a   1.000
_cell.length_b   1.000
_cell.length_c   1.000
_cell.angle_alpha   90.00
_cell.angle_beta   90.00
_cell.angle_gamma   90.00
#
_symmetry.space_group_name_H-M   'P 1'
#
loop_
_entity.id
_entity.type
_entity.pdbx_description
1 polymer ?
#
loop_
_entity_poly.entity_id
_entity_poly.type
_entity_poly.pdbx_seq_one_letter_code
_entity_poly.pdbx_strand_id
1 'polypeptide(L)'
;MIKKTMTRRWQISFATFLMSWMLAFSGYCQFVTTWKTDNTGSSNNNQITIPGNGTYTVAWEEVGNVGNNGAVNATNTVTITFPNAGTYKISITGPLRQIKFNNSGDRLKLLTIEKWGTTAWASMEQAFAGCENLTYNATDAPNLNLATSLFGAFQRCSKFNGNISNWNTSKINNMEAMFENATVFNQNIGNWNTNRVLNMRRMFQNASAFNQPIGNWNVSQVTNMGSMFANAFAFNGDISNWNTGNVTRMEFMFGSAREFNQPIGNWNVGKVARMDRMFLGASKFNQPIGNWNVSNVTGMNSMFANATVFNQDIGSWDITSVTNLSGMFSNAPAFNQDISGWDTKNVTNLSNMFQRATAFNQPIGNWNTSKVFATASLFEGASAFNQPIGNWDMREVINTFRMFKNATAFNQDISNWDLSKVETWTEMFAGASVFNQDISGWNTSKATGMASMFVNAKAFDQNLGKWDITNVTRMTSMLSSSGLSQSNYDKTLTGWAGQNVQSSISLGANNLKYCNAETQRNTLINTKNWTITGDTKECPAIDIEIQLEGNEITSNGTADFGAGTSIVKTFTIKNIGTTNALTLSGTPIVEITAGTSFAVTEQPSATSIAAGTSLTFKVTYTGATNNDTGTLSIASNDPDEGTYTIQLKGAFKKNDQTITFALGNNATKTFGDAAFDLTTTGGASGNPVTFASSDASVATISGNTVTIVGAGTATITASQAGNNNYNAAADVAQTLTVNKANQAITFDLGNNSTKALGDAAFDLIATGGASGNAITFTSSNTGVATISGKTVTIVGAGTMSITASQAGNDNYNNAANITQTLTVQSTITALLQDLKVGKVSVYPNPTSHMIKIKVTGKNSRNYVEVIVLNQQGKKVLLMGQSIKNGQIEIPIDQLKAGEYILQMNIGEETIIRRIVKI
;
A
#
# COMPACT_ATOMS: atom_id res chain seq x y z
N MET A 1 11.26 69.32 -19.20
CA MET A 1 10.28 69.96 -18.30
C MET A 1 9.12 69.01 -18.07
N ILE A 2 8.58 68.97 -16.85
CA ILE A 2 7.41 68.22 -16.38
C ILE A 2 7.67 66.75 -16.00
N LYS A 3 7.91 66.54 -14.69
CA LYS A 3 7.78 65.25 -13.99
C LYS A 3 7.35 65.51 -12.54
N LYS A 4 6.53 64.60 -12.01
CA LYS A 4 6.08 64.40 -10.61
C LYS A 4 5.00 65.34 -10.07
N THR A 5 3.80 64.80 -9.82
CA THR A 5 3.18 64.62 -8.48
C THR A 5 1.75 64.06 -8.60
N MET A 6 1.55 62.74 -8.49
CA MET A 6 0.23 62.14 -8.17
C MET A 6 0.35 60.76 -7.50
N THR A 7 1.30 60.59 -6.56
CA THR A 7 1.44 59.33 -5.79
C THR A 7 1.62 59.52 -4.29
N ARG A 8 1.32 60.72 -3.74
CA ARG A 8 1.42 61.00 -2.29
C ARG A 8 0.10 61.25 -1.56
N ARG A 9 -1.05 61.34 -2.24
CA ARG A 9 -2.34 61.62 -1.58
C ARG A 9 -3.11 60.37 -1.09
N TRP A 10 -2.82 59.18 -1.62
CA TRP A 10 -3.45 57.92 -1.16
C TRP A 10 -2.76 57.26 0.04
N GLN A 11 -1.45 57.47 0.24
CA GLN A 11 -0.74 56.91 1.40
C GLN A 11 -0.90 57.75 2.68
N ILE A 12 -1.17 59.05 2.56
CA ILE A 12 -1.36 59.91 3.73
C ILE A 12 -2.78 59.74 4.30
N SER A 13 -3.79 59.46 3.47
CA SER A 13 -5.17 59.17 3.93
C SER A 13 -5.30 57.81 4.63
N PHE A 14 -4.48 56.81 4.29
CA PHE A 14 -4.52 55.49 4.94
C PHE A 14 -3.76 55.51 6.29
N ALA A 15 -2.69 56.30 6.38
CA ALA A 15 -1.91 56.47 7.61
C ALA A 15 -2.61 57.38 8.64
N THR A 16 -3.32 58.45 8.21
CA THR A 16 -4.12 59.28 9.14
C THR A 16 -5.42 58.60 9.57
N PHE A 17 -5.98 57.71 8.75
CA PHE A 17 -7.09 56.85 9.15
C PHE A 17 -6.64 55.83 10.21
N LEU A 18 -5.44 55.22 10.07
CA LEU A 18 -4.86 54.33 11.09
C LEU A 18 -4.49 55.04 12.41
N MET A 19 -4.14 56.33 12.37
CA MET A 19 -3.66 57.08 13.55
C MET A 19 -4.82 57.69 14.37
N SER A 20 -5.95 58.00 13.73
CA SER A 20 -7.23 58.29 14.42
C SER A 20 -7.91 57.02 14.96
N TRP A 21 -7.58 55.85 14.39
CA TRP A 21 -8.08 54.52 14.76
C TRP A 21 -7.43 53.96 16.04
N MET A 22 -6.26 54.50 16.43
CA MET A 22 -5.58 54.08 17.65
C MET A 22 -6.05 54.80 18.91
N LEU A 23 -6.48 56.07 18.86
CA LEU A 23 -6.64 56.86 20.09
C LEU A 23 -7.95 56.61 20.87
N ALA A 24 -8.98 56.00 20.26
CA ALA A 24 -10.20 55.57 20.96
C ALA A 24 -10.20 54.08 21.36
N PHE A 25 -9.33 53.25 20.75
CA PHE A 25 -9.24 51.79 20.97
C PHE A 25 -7.94 51.33 21.67
N SER A 26 -6.95 52.22 21.89
CA SER A 26 -5.60 51.87 22.36
C SER A 26 -5.53 51.28 23.77
N GLY A 27 -6.58 51.43 24.58
CA GLY A 27 -6.64 50.86 25.94
C GLY A 27 -7.02 49.38 25.99
N TYR A 28 -7.58 48.82 24.90
CA TYR A 28 -8.33 47.56 24.94
C TYR A 28 -8.00 46.54 23.82
N CYS A 29 -6.79 46.51 23.26
CA CYS A 29 -6.49 45.63 22.10
C CYS A 29 -5.68 44.38 22.49
N GLN A 30 -6.36 43.27 22.86
CA GLN A 30 -5.72 41.95 23.00
C GLN A 30 -6.21 40.95 21.94
N PHE A 31 -7.50 40.69 21.78
CA PHE A 31 -8.00 39.79 20.71
C PHE A 31 -9.07 40.49 19.88
N VAL A 32 -8.89 40.59 18.56
CA VAL A 32 -9.75 41.37 17.66
C VAL A 32 -10.37 40.50 16.58
N THR A 33 -11.69 40.63 16.43
CA THR A 33 -12.51 39.90 15.44
C THR A 33 -13.50 40.83 14.77
N THR A 34 -14.03 40.45 13.61
CA THR A 34 -15.16 41.14 12.97
C THR A 34 -16.36 40.19 12.87
N TRP A 35 -17.54 40.71 13.18
CA TRP A 35 -18.80 39.96 13.23
C TRP A 35 -19.89 40.67 12.43
N LYS A 36 -20.82 39.91 11.87
CA LYS A 36 -22.04 40.42 11.23
C LYS A 36 -23.26 39.89 11.98
N THR A 37 -23.95 40.78 12.72
CA THR A 37 -24.93 40.41 13.75
C THR A 37 -26.21 39.82 13.17
N ASP A 38 -26.54 40.14 11.92
CA ASP A 38 -27.73 39.71 11.18
C ASP A 38 -27.49 38.44 10.34
N ASN A 39 -26.28 37.88 10.35
CA ASN A 39 -26.09 36.51 9.88
C ASN A 39 -26.85 35.53 10.79
N THR A 40 -27.26 34.38 10.24
CA THR A 40 -27.96 33.33 10.99
C THR A 40 -27.20 32.94 12.25
N GLY A 41 -27.90 32.86 13.39
CA GLY A 41 -27.33 32.46 14.68
C GLY A 41 -28.43 32.27 15.72
N SER A 42 -28.01 31.97 16.95
CA SER A 42 -28.91 31.79 18.09
C SER A 42 -29.40 33.09 18.72
N SER A 43 -28.61 34.17 18.62
CA SER A 43 -29.01 35.49 19.15
C SER A 43 -29.73 36.33 18.10
N ASN A 44 -30.43 37.39 18.54
CA ASN A 44 -31.19 38.28 17.66
C ASN A 44 -30.29 38.97 16.62
N ASN A 45 -30.90 39.56 15.58
CA ASN A 45 -30.18 40.16 14.45
C ASN A 45 -29.31 41.37 14.83
N ASN A 46 -29.54 41.99 15.99
CA ASN A 46 -28.70 43.04 16.57
C ASN A 46 -27.87 42.53 17.76
N GLN A 47 -27.58 41.23 17.83
CA GLN A 47 -26.84 40.61 18.91
C GLN A 47 -25.72 39.70 18.39
N ILE A 48 -24.70 39.50 19.23
CA ILE A 48 -23.79 38.36 19.15
C ILE A 48 -23.64 37.72 20.53
N THR A 49 -23.44 36.41 20.56
CA THR A 49 -23.04 35.63 21.72
C THR A 49 -21.61 35.15 21.54
N ILE A 50 -20.72 35.60 22.43
CA ILE A 50 -19.32 35.17 22.48
C ILE A 50 -19.22 34.04 23.50
N PRO A 51 -18.92 32.79 23.09
CA PRO A 51 -18.81 31.65 23.99
C PRO A 51 -17.42 31.62 24.65
N GLY A 52 -17.08 32.67 25.40
CA GLY A 52 -15.80 32.82 26.08
C GLY A 52 -15.73 32.08 27.41
N ASN A 53 -14.51 31.88 27.91
CA ASN A 53 -14.23 31.41 29.27
C ASN A 53 -13.23 32.36 29.95
N GLY A 54 -13.48 32.68 31.22
CA GLY A 54 -12.69 33.65 31.99
C GLY A 54 -13.42 34.97 32.17
N THR A 55 -12.70 35.99 32.65
CA THR A 55 -13.25 37.32 32.95
C THR A 55 -12.54 38.33 32.07
N TYR A 56 -13.30 39.04 31.25
CA TYR A 56 -12.74 39.88 30.20
C TYR A 56 -13.68 41.07 29.91
N THR A 57 -13.16 42.10 29.25
CA THR A 57 -13.94 43.23 28.77
C THR A 57 -14.06 43.12 27.25
N VAL A 58 -15.28 43.26 26.74
CA VAL A 58 -15.56 43.32 25.30
C VAL A 58 -15.90 44.75 24.93
N ALA A 59 -15.12 45.33 24.02
CA ALA A 59 -15.40 46.60 23.38
C ALA A 59 -15.78 46.38 21.91
N TRP A 60 -16.67 47.21 21.36
CA TRP A 60 -17.12 47.10 19.97
C TRP A 60 -17.21 48.45 19.27
N GLU A 61 -17.10 48.41 17.95
CA GLU A 61 -17.30 49.55 17.03
C GLU A 61 -17.99 49.06 15.76
N GLU A 62 -18.99 49.80 15.29
CA GLU A 62 -19.65 49.53 14.00
C GLU A 62 -18.74 49.87 12.81
N VAL A 63 -18.57 48.91 11.90
CA VAL A 63 -17.76 49.10 10.69
C VAL A 63 -18.42 50.14 9.79
N GLY A 64 -17.73 51.26 9.57
CA GLY A 64 -18.23 52.38 8.76
C GLY A 64 -18.94 53.47 9.56
N ASN A 65 -19.14 53.29 10.87
CA ASN A 65 -19.73 54.28 11.77
C ASN A 65 -19.10 54.21 13.16
N VAL A 66 -17.93 54.82 13.30
CA VAL A 66 -17.13 54.77 14.55
C VAL A 66 -17.84 55.39 15.76
N GLY A 67 -18.88 56.22 15.55
CA GLY A 67 -19.70 56.79 16.61
C GLY A 67 -20.62 55.79 17.30
N ASN A 68 -20.89 54.63 16.68
CA ASN A 68 -21.63 53.53 17.28
C ASN A 68 -20.63 52.53 17.89
N ASN A 69 -20.26 52.78 19.15
CA ASN A 69 -19.32 51.97 19.91
C ASN A 69 -19.81 51.76 21.35
N GLY A 70 -19.18 50.83 22.07
CA GLY A 70 -19.46 50.59 23.49
C GLY A 70 -18.55 49.53 24.09
N ALA A 71 -18.70 49.29 25.39
CA ALA A 71 -17.97 48.24 26.11
C ALA A 71 -18.80 47.59 27.22
N VAL A 72 -18.53 46.32 27.50
CA VAL A 72 -19.17 45.55 28.58
C VAL A 72 -18.16 44.61 29.24
N ASN A 73 -18.24 44.48 30.56
CA ASN A 73 -17.50 43.46 31.29
C ASN A 73 -18.26 42.13 31.21
N ALA A 74 -17.54 41.07 30.90
CA ALA A 74 -18.08 39.74 30.67
C ALA A 74 -17.37 38.72 31.56
N THR A 75 -18.13 37.73 32.00
CA THR A 75 -17.58 36.51 32.61
C THR A 75 -18.17 35.33 31.85
N ASN A 76 -17.29 34.44 31.37
CA ASN A 76 -17.64 33.30 30.53
C ASN A 76 -18.44 33.73 29.29
N THR A 77 -19.48 32.99 28.91
CA THR A 77 -20.31 33.31 27.74
C THR A 77 -21.08 34.62 27.98
N VAL A 78 -21.04 35.52 27.00
CA VAL A 78 -21.75 36.81 27.05
C VAL A 78 -22.51 37.06 25.76
N THR A 79 -23.73 37.59 25.86
CA THR A 79 -24.51 38.11 24.73
C THR A 79 -24.47 39.63 24.75
N ILE A 80 -24.05 40.23 23.65
CA ILE A 80 -23.94 41.67 23.46
C ILE A 80 -25.08 42.12 22.57
N THR A 81 -25.80 43.17 22.97
CA THR A 81 -26.85 43.79 22.16
C THR A 81 -26.35 45.12 21.61
N PHE A 82 -26.38 45.26 20.30
CA PHE A 82 -25.97 46.46 19.59
C PHE A 82 -27.17 47.36 19.27
N PRO A 83 -26.98 48.67 19.07
CA PRO A 83 -28.07 49.59 18.75
C PRO A 83 -28.84 49.19 17.49
N ASN A 84 -28.13 48.71 16.47
CA ASN A 84 -28.71 48.24 15.21
C ASN A 84 -28.06 46.93 14.75
N ALA A 85 -28.76 46.17 13.92
CA ALA A 85 -28.15 45.09 13.17
C ALA A 85 -27.06 45.66 12.22
N GLY A 86 -25.89 45.01 12.14
CA GLY A 86 -24.78 45.52 11.36
C GLY A 86 -23.51 44.68 11.47
N THR A 87 -22.42 45.22 10.94
CA THR A 87 -21.09 44.61 11.05
C THR A 87 -20.28 45.35 12.11
N TYR A 88 -19.73 44.62 13.06
CA TYR A 88 -19.03 45.18 14.21
C TYR A 88 -17.64 44.57 14.35
N LYS A 89 -16.64 45.43 14.58
CA LYS A 89 -15.33 45.01 15.07
C LYS A 89 -15.42 44.87 16.59
N ILE A 90 -14.97 43.72 17.09
CA ILE A 90 -15.00 43.34 18.49
C ILE A 90 -13.57 43.22 18.99
N SER A 91 -13.25 43.91 20.08
CA SER A 91 -11.96 43.86 20.77
C SER A 91 -12.15 43.34 22.20
N ILE A 92 -11.42 42.29 22.55
CA ILE A 92 -11.48 41.66 23.87
C ILE A 92 -10.18 41.93 24.63
N THR A 93 -10.29 42.27 25.92
CA THR A 93 -9.17 42.40 26.86
C THR A 93 -9.40 41.69 28.17
N GLY A 94 -8.31 41.37 28.85
CA GLY A 94 -8.35 40.57 30.06
C GLY A 94 -8.27 39.08 29.74
N PRO A 95 -8.25 38.23 30.76
CA PRO A 95 -7.99 36.80 30.62
C PRO A 95 -9.15 36.02 29.97
N LEU A 96 -9.36 36.18 28.66
CA LEU A 96 -10.11 35.25 27.84
C LEU A 96 -9.28 33.96 27.66
N ARG A 97 -9.62 32.91 28.40
CA ARG A 97 -8.80 31.69 28.46
C ARG A 97 -9.12 30.70 27.35
N GLN A 98 -10.35 30.76 26.82
CA GLN A 98 -10.83 29.93 25.72
C GLN A 98 -12.03 30.64 25.07
N ILE A 99 -12.20 30.45 23.76
CA ILE A 99 -13.46 30.64 23.04
C ILE A 99 -13.87 29.25 22.57
N LYS A 100 -15.15 28.88 22.63
CA LYS A 100 -15.60 27.52 22.29
C LYS A 100 -16.98 27.53 21.63
N PHE A 101 -17.02 27.71 20.31
CA PHE A 101 -18.30 27.62 19.57
C PHE A 101 -18.86 26.20 19.55
N ASN A 102 -18.00 25.18 19.44
CA ASN A 102 -18.43 23.78 19.43
C ASN A 102 -19.58 23.51 18.43
N ASN A 103 -19.47 24.06 17.22
CA ASN A 103 -20.49 23.98 16.16
C ASN A 103 -21.90 24.45 16.60
N SER A 104 -21.98 25.42 17.51
CA SER A 104 -23.23 25.94 18.06
C SER A 104 -23.23 27.48 18.15
N GLY A 105 -24.32 28.04 18.65
CA GLY A 105 -24.44 29.48 18.89
C GLY A 105 -24.31 30.33 17.62
N ASP A 106 -23.67 31.48 17.77
CA ASP A 106 -23.54 32.49 16.71
C ASP A 106 -22.33 32.27 15.78
N ARG A 107 -21.89 31.02 15.61
CA ARG A 107 -20.71 30.66 14.80
C ARG A 107 -20.69 31.25 13.38
N LEU A 108 -21.85 31.40 12.73
CA LEU A 108 -21.93 31.96 11.36
C LEU A 108 -21.89 33.49 11.34
N LYS A 109 -22.02 34.14 12.50
CA LYS A 109 -21.91 35.59 12.67
C LYS A 109 -20.45 36.05 12.72
N LEU A 110 -19.51 35.19 13.11
CA LEU A 110 -18.07 35.50 13.08
C LEU A 110 -17.55 35.47 11.63
N LEU A 111 -16.92 36.57 11.20
CA LEU A 111 -16.42 36.74 9.84
C LEU A 111 -14.89 36.63 9.73
N THR A 112 -14.15 37.27 10.63
CA THR A 112 -12.68 37.33 10.55
C THR A 112 -12.05 37.31 11.94
N ILE A 113 -10.85 36.71 12.02
CA ILE A 113 -9.88 37.01 13.07
C ILE A 113 -8.92 38.06 12.51
N GLU A 114 -8.90 39.23 13.15
CA GLU A 114 -8.09 40.38 12.73
C GLU A 114 -6.75 40.44 13.48
N LYS A 115 -6.73 39.98 14.74
CA LYS A 115 -5.53 40.02 15.60
C LYS A 115 -5.64 39.09 16.80
N TRP A 116 -4.56 38.39 17.15
CA TRP A 116 -4.50 37.50 18.33
C TRP A 116 -4.09 38.18 19.63
N GLY A 117 -3.16 39.14 19.54
CA GLY A 117 -2.49 39.84 20.63
C GLY A 117 -1.91 38.92 21.71
N THR A 118 -1.94 39.37 22.96
CA THR A 118 -1.10 38.80 24.04
C THR A 118 -1.81 37.77 24.92
N THR A 119 -3.10 37.50 24.67
CA THR A 119 -3.91 36.57 25.48
C THR A 119 -3.28 35.17 25.49
N ALA A 120 -2.96 34.66 26.69
CA ALA A 120 -2.47 33.30 26.88
C ALA A 120 -3.65 32.31 26.87
N TRP A 121 -3.80 31.57 25.79
CA TRP A 121 -4.89 30.62 25.61
C TRP A 121 -4.64 29.37 26.42
N ALA A 122 -5.55 29.07 27.36
CA ALA A 122 -5.52 27.82 28.12
C ALA A 122 -5.94 26.63 27.26
N SER A 123 -6.79 26.85 26.25
CA SER A 123 -7.23 25.83 25.30
C SER A 123 -7.73 26.47 24.00
N MET A 124 -7.50 25.78 22.88
CA MET A 124 -8.10 26.08 21.57
C MET A 124 -9.10 25.01 21.14
N GLU A 125 -9.49 24.12 22.05
CA GLU A 125 -10.39 23.03 21.71
C GLU A 125 -11.75 23.55 21.25
N GLN A 126 -12.15 23.15 20.06
CA GLN A 126 -13.41 23.50 19.41
C GLN A 126 -13.60 25.02 19.30
N ALA A 127 -12.48 25.76 19.22
CA ALA A 127 -12.49 27.20 19.42
C ALA A 127 -13.36 27.92 18.42
N PHE A 128 -13.19 27.63 17.13
CA PHE A 128 -13.94 28.21 16.01
C PHE A 128 -14.77 27.15 15.28
N ALA A 129 -15.03 26.00 15.91
CA ALA A 129 -15.74 24.91 15.26
C ALA A 129 -17.11 25.35 14.70
N GLY A 130 -17.32 25.11 13.40
CA GLY A 130 -18.52 25.47 12.65
C GLY A 130 -18.62 26.94 12.23
N CYS A 131 -17.58 27.76 12.43
CA CYS A 131 -17.54 29.13 11.92
C CYS A 131 -17.32 29.14 10.40
N GLU A 132 -18.33 28.73 9.63
CA GLU A 132 -18.23 28.52 8.18
C GLU A 132 -17.90 29.82 7.41
N ASN A 133 -18.28 30.97 7.95
CA ASN A 133 -17.98 32.29 7.37
C ASN A 133 -16.59 32.82 7.74
N LEU A 134 -15.84 32.13 8.59
CA LEU A 134 -14.56 32.59 9.10
C LEU A 134 -13.48 32.62 8.00
N THR A 135 -12.98 33.81 7.74
CA THR A 135 -11.76 34.11 7.00
C THR A 135 -10.68 34.63 7.96
N TYR A 136 -9.47 34.95 7.48
CA TYR A 136 -8.33 35.22 8.36
C TYR A 136 -7.45 36.35 7.85
N ASN A 137 -7.32 37.41 8.65
CA ASN A 137 -6.52 38.60 8.35
C ASN A 137 -5.35 38.80 9.34
N ALA A 138 -5.35 38.08 10.46
CA ALA A 138 -4.33 38.23 11.48
C ALA A 138 -2.92 37.93 10.95
N THR A 139 -1.96 38.75 11.37
CA THR A 139 -0.53 38.60 11.03
C THR A 139 0.32 38.21 12.24
N ASP A 140 -0.22 38.38 13.45
CA ASP A 140 0.35 37.88 14.70
C ASP A 140 -0.09 36.44 14.99
N ALA A 141 0.48 35.81 16.03
CA ALA A 141 0.20 34.44 16.42
C ALA A 141 -0.46 34.37 17.81
N PRO A 142 -1.34 33.40 18.07
CA PRO A 142 -1.85 33.17 19.42
C PRO A 142 -0.74 32.75 20.38
N ASN A 143 -0.80 33.23 21.62
CA ASN A 143 0.05 32.71 22.69
C ASN A 143 -0.53 31.37 23.21
N LEU A 144 0.05 30.27 22.72
CA LEU A 144 -0.36 28.89 23.05
C LEU A 144 0.44 28.26 24.20
N ASN A 145 1.17 29.04 25.01
CA ASN A 145 2.07 28.50 26.04
C ASN A 145 1.36 27.68 27.13
N LEU A 146 0.05 27.87 27.32
CA LEU A 146 -0.77 27.11 28.27
C LEU A 146 -1.61 26.01 27.60
N ALA A 147 -1.79 26.07 26.28
CA ALA A 147 -2.59 25.10 25.53
C ALA A 147 -1.80 23.83 25.26
N THR A 148 -2.47 22.69 25.42
CA THR A 148 -1.94 21.36 25.06
C THR A 148 -2.70 20.72 23.90
N SER A 149 -3.82 21.31 23.48
CA SER A 149 -4.73 20.72 22.51
C SER A 149 -5.26 21.77 21.53
N LEU A 150 -5.26 21.40 20.25
CA LEU A 150 -5.90 22.13 19.14
C LEU A 150 -7.11 21.36 18.59
N PHE A 151 -7.67 20.44 19.38
CA PHE A 151 -8.76 19.56 18.95
C PHE A 151 -9.91 20.35 18.32
N GLY A 152 -10.16 20.12 17.02
CA GLY A 152 -11.25 20.75 16.28
C GLY A 152 -11.25 22.28 16.27
N ALA A 153 -10.10 22.94 16.45
CA ALA A 153 -10.02 24.40 16.54
C ALA A 153 -10.67 25.12 15.34
N PHE A 154 -10.52 24.57 14.13
CA PHE A 154 -11.11 25.08 12.87
C PHE A 154 -11.99 24.05 12.17
N GLN A 155 -12.54 23.08 12.92
CA GLN A 155 -13.46 22.10 12.37
C GLN A 155 -14.65 22.81 11.68
N ARG A 156 -15.02 22.41 10.46
CA ARG A 156 -16.11 22.99 9.66
C ARG A 156 -15.96 24.50 9.36
N CYS A 157 -14.75 25.05 9.43
CA CYS A 157 -14.48 26.40 8.94
C CYS A 157 -14.24 26.36 7.42
N SER A 158 -15.29 26.20 6.64
CA SER A 158 -15.22 25.94 5.19
C SER A 158 -14.59 27.06 4.35
N LYS A 159 -14.50 28.29 4.86
CA LYS A 159 -13.81 29.43 4.22
C LYS A 159 -12.44 29.75 4.81
N PHE A 160 -11.99 29.00 5.81
CA PHE A 160 -10.73 29.28 6.50
C PHE A 160 -9.52 28.83 5.67
N ASN A 161 -8.65 29.77 5.31
CA ASN A 161 -7.39 29.52 4.61
C ASN A 161 -6.27 30.46 5.12
N GLY A 162 -6.25 30.73 6.42
CA GLY A 162 -5.33 31.70 7.04
C GLY A 162 -3.89 31.20 7.18
N ASN A 163 -2.90 32.06 6.92
CA ASN A 163 -1.50 31.73 7.15
C ASN A 163 -1.21 31.63 8.65
N ILE A 164 -1.00 30.41 9.12
CA ILE A 164 -0.77 30.05 10.54
C ILE A 164 0.61 29.41 10.75
N SER A 165 1.52 29.59 9.79
CA SER A 165 2.89 29.06 9.88
C SER A 165 3.66 29.60 11.10
N ASN A 166 3.32 30.78 11.60
CA ASN A 166 3.99 31.42 12.75
C ASN A 166 3.51 30.92 14.13
N TRP A 167 2.59 29.96 14.20
CA TRP A 167 2.08 29.45 15.47
C TRP A 167 3.12 28.59 16.21
N ASN A 168 3.28 28.82 17.51
CA ASN A 168 4.14 27.99 18.35
C ASN A 168 3.36 26.76 18.87
N THR A 169 3.56 25.61 18.23
CA THR A 169 2.87 24.35 18.57
C THR A 169 3.67 23.44 19.53
N SER A 170 4.79 23.89 20.09
CA SER A 170 5.74 23.05 20.85
C SER A 170 5.18 22.41 22.14
N LYS A 171 3.99 22.82 22.60
CA LYS A 171 3.30 22.25 23.77
C LYS A 171 2.10 21.38 23.40
N ILE A 172 1.71 21.36 22.13
CA ILE A 172 0.51 20.66 21.67
C ILE A 172 0.78 19.16 21.59
N ASN A 173 -0.12 18.38 22.21
CA ASN A 173 -0.12 16.93 22.16
C ASN A 173 -1.34 16.33 21.45
N ASN A 174 -2.37 17.14 21.15
CA ASN A 174 -3.58 16.71 20.45
C ASN A 174 -3.93 17.67 19.30
N MET A 175 -3.99 17.14 18.08
CA MET A 175 -4.38 17.86 16.85
C MET A 175 -5.60 17.22 16.16
N GLU A 176 -6.35 16.37 16.88
CA GLU A 176 -7.51 15.68 16.31
C GLU A 176 -8.52 16.66 15.70
N ALA A 177 -8.99 16.35 14.49
CA ALA A 177 -10.03 17.10 13.77
C ALA A 177 -9.77 18.61 13.55
N MET A 178 -8.54 19.11 13.74
CA MET A 178 -8.26 20.55 13.74
C MET A 178 -8.79 21.27 12.48
N PHE A 179 -8.65 20.67 11.30
CA PHE A 179 -9.12 21.19 10.01
C PHE A 179 -10.18 20.29 9.37
N GLU A 180 -10.86 19.45 10.15
CA GLU A 180 -11.89 18.57 9.61
C GLU A 180 -13.00 19.41 8.95
N ASN A 181 -13.32 19.18 7.68
CA ASN A 181 -14.24 19.96 6.84
C ASN A 181 -13.81 21.44 6.57
N ALA A 182 -12.54 21.80 6.77
CA ALA A 182 -12.00 23.07 6.28
C ALA A 182 -11.61 22.92 4.79
N THR A 183 -12.62 22.84 3.92
CA THR A 183 -12.49 22.36 2.52
C THR A 183 -11.49 23.13 1.66
N VAL A 184 -11.29 24.42 1.92
CA VAL A 184 -10.37 25.31 1.19
C VAL A 184 -9.01 25.49 1.86
N PHE A 185 -8.79 24.90 3.03
CA PHE A 185 -7.54 25.08 3.77
C PHE A 185 -6.37 24.42 3.03
N ASN A 186 -5.36 25.21 2.67
CA ASN A 186 -4.16 24.75 1.96
C ASN A 186 -2.93 25.62 2.28
N GLN A 187 -2.75 26.02 3.54
CA GLN A 187 -1.62 26.86 3.96
C GLN A 187 -0.44 26.04 4.47
N ASN A 188 0.77 26.53 4.22
CA ASN A 188 2.00 25.87 4.64
C ASN A 188 2.13 25.86 6.18
N ILE A 189 2.17 24.65 6.74
CA ILE A 189 2.32 24.35 8.17
C ILE A 189 3.48 23.39 8.43
N GLY A 190 4.37 23.22 7.45
CA GLY A 190 5.51 22.29 7.52
C GLY A 190 6.54 22.65 8.61
N ASN A 191 6.52 23.90 9.08
CA ASN A 191 7.43 24.40 10.12
C ASN A 191 6.92 24.20 11.57
N TRP A 192 5.73 23.62 11.74
CA TRP A 192 5.19 23.34 13.07
C TRP A 192 6.00 22.28 13.82
N ASN A 193 6.10 22.45 15.13
CA ASN A 193 6.69 21.44 16.01
C ASN A 193 5.63 20.43 16.44
N THR A 194 5.77 19.18 16.00
CA THR A 194 4.85 18.07 16.28
C THR A 194 5.42 17.02 17.23
N ASN A 195 6.59 17.24 17.85
CA ASN A 195 7.32 16.21 18.59
C ASN A 195 6.60 15.67 19.85
N ARG A 196 5.54 16.35 20.32
CA ARG A 196 4.71 15.94 21.46
C ARG A 196 3.33 15.43 21.05
N VAL A 197 2.99 15.48 19.76
CA VAL A 197 1.66 15.12 19.27
C VAL A 197 1.47 13.60 19.38
N LEU A 198 0.40 13.21 20.07
CA LEU A 198 0.00 11.82 20.28
C LEU A 198 -1.16 11.42 19.36
N ASN A 199 -2.03 12.36 19.00
CA ASN A 199 -3.27 12.12 18.26
C ASN A 199 -3.42 13.13 17.09
N MET A 200 -3.48 12.60 15.87
CA MET A 200 -3.72 13.35 14.62
C MET A 200 -4.98 12.86 13.88
N ARG A 201 -5.85 12.11 14.58
CA ARG A 201 -7.07 11.55 14.01
C ARG A 201 -7.89 12.64 13.32
N ARG A 202 -8.37 12.39 12.09
CA ARG A 202 -9.23 13.32 11.33
C ARG A 202 -8.68 14.72 11.08
N MET A 203 -7.38 14.99 11.31
CA MET A 203 -6.82 16.35 11.27
C MET A 203 -7.16 17.11 9.98
N PHE A 204 -7.11 16.44 8.82
CA PHE A 204 -7.43 16.98 7.50
C PHE A 204 -8.60 16.25 6.82
N GLN A 205 -9.46 15.58 7.61
CA GLN A 205 -10.62 14.91 7.02
C GLN A 205 -11.51 15.92 6.29
N ASN A 206 -11.84 15.66 5.02
CA ASN A 206 -12.58 16.56 4.12
C ASN A 206 -11.93 17.94 3.89
N ALA A 207 -10.63 18.12 4.21
CA ALA A 207 -9.86 19.30 3.79
C ALA A 207 -9.43 19.12 2.31
N SER A 208 -10.41 19.17 1.40
CA SER A 208 -10.28 18.73 0.01
C SER A 208 -9.13 19.36 -0.78
N ALA A 209 -8.77 20.62 -0.47
CA ALA A 209 -7.73 21.37 -1.15
C ALA A 209 -6.32 21.17 -0.55
N PHE A 210 -6.19 20.50 0.61
CA PHE A 210 -4.93 20.44 1.35
C PHE A 210 -3.88 19.57 0.64
N ASN A 211 -2.74 20.17 0.31
CA ASN A 211 -1.59 19.48 -0.29
C ASN A 211 -0.27 20.23 0.00
N GLN A 212 0.08 20.36 1.28
CA GLN A 212 1.25 21.13 1.73
C GLN A 212 2.39 20.23 2.23
N PRO A 213 3.66 20.68 2.18
CA PRO A 213 4.82 19.88 2.58
C PRO A 213 4.88 19.71 4.10
N ILE A 214 4.46 18.54 4.58
CA ILE A 214 4.46 18.15 6.00
C ILE A 214 5.42 16.98 6.31
N GLY A 215 6.25 16.57 5.34
CA GLY A 215 7.21 15.48 5.51
C GLY A 215 8.23 15.71 6.63
N ASN A 216 8.51 16.97 7.00
CA ASN A 216 9.44 17.34 8.07
C ASN A 216 8.86 17.20 9.49
N TRP A 217 7.58 16.87 9.64
CA TRP A 217 6.98 16.68 10.95
C TRP A 217 7.57 15.47 11.68
N ASN A 218 7.84 15.65 12.98
CA ASN A 218 8.20 14.54 13.86
C ASN A 218 6.92 13.87 14.36
N VAL A 219 6.61 12.70 13.80
CA VAL A 219 5.43 11.90 14.18
C VAL A 219 5.77 10.69 15.08
N SER A 220 6.99 10.63 15.62
CA SER A 220 7.49 9.46 16.36
C SER A 220 6.72 9.14 17.65
N GLN A 221 5.96 10.10 18.19
CA GLN A 221 5.11 9.92 19.37
C GLN A 221 3.63 9.70 19.02
N VAL A 222 3.24 9.83 17.75
CA VAL A 222 1.85 9.70 17.33
C VAL A 222 1.41 8.25 17.44
N THR A 223 0.26 8.02 18.07
CA THR A 223 -0.34 6.69 18.26
C THR A 223 -1.61 6.50 17.42
N ASN A 224 -2.24 7.59 16.97
CA ASN A 224 -3.49 7.57 16.20
C ASN A 224 -3.44 8.54 15.01
N MET A 225 -3.52 7.97 13.80
CA MET A 225 -3.60 8.68 12.51
C MET A 225 -4.90 8.36 11.75
N GLY A 226 -5.89 7.76 12.42
CA GLY A 226 -7.14 7.34 11.79
C GLY A 226 -7.81 8.49 11.05
N SER A 227 -8.18 8.25 9.78
CA SER A 227 -8.88 9.22 8.93
C SER A 227 -8.17 10.56 8.72
N MET A 228 -6.85 10.65 8.98
CA MET A 228 -6.13 11.94 8.94
C MET A 228 -6.29 12.68 7.61
N PHE A 229 -6.25 11.98 6.47
CA PHE A 229 -6.40 12.53 5.11
C PHE A 229 -7.65 12.01 4.40
N ALA A 230 -8.63 11.53 5.16
CA ALA A 230 -9.89 11.04 4.61
C ALA A 230 -10.59 12.12 3.77
N ASN A 231 -10.86 11.87 2.48
CA ASN A 231 -11.40 12.82 1.50
C ASN A 231 -10.58 14.11 1.31
N ALA A 232 -9.30 14.12 1.69
CA ALA A 232 -8.37 15.17 1.26
C ALA A 232 -7.99 14.91 -0.21
N PHE A 233 -8.92 15.20 -1.13
CA PHE A 233 -8.84 14.75 -2.53
C PHE A 233 -7.53 15.12 -3.23
N ALA A 234 -7.00 16.32 -2.96
CA ALA A 234 -5.77 16.83 -3.57
C ALA A 234 -4.47 16.37 -2.87
N PHE A 235 -4.55 15.69 -1.73
CA PHE A 235 -3.36 15.38 -0.93
C PHE A 235 -2.47 14.34 -1.60
N ASN A 236 -1.23 14.73 -1.87
CA ASN A 236 -0.16 13.86 -2.36
C ASN A 236 1.22 14.35 -1.86
N GLY A 237 1.28 14.98 -0.69
CA GLY A 237 2.53 15.50 -0.12
C GLY A 237 3.44 14.38 0.40
N ASP A 238 4.74 14.51 0.18
CA ASP A 238 5.72 13.50 0.63
C ASP A 238 5.74 13.37 2.16
N ILE A 239 5.51 12.15 2.62
CA ILE A 239 5.48 11.70 4.01
C ILE A 239 6.28 10.40 4.20
N SER A 240 7.15 10.07 3.24
CA SER A 240 7.99 8.87 3.28
C SER A 240 8.91 8.83 4.52
N ASN A 241 9.40 9.98 4.98
CA ASN A 241 10.33 10.06 6.11
C ASN A 241 9.68 9.99 7.51
N TRP A 242 8.38 9.75 7.59
CA TRP A 242 7.67 9.67 8.87
C TRP A 242 8.02 8.41 9.66
N ASN A 243 8.35 8.59 10.94
CA ASN A 243 8.53 7.47 11.87
C ASN A 243 7.18 7.04 12.48
N THR A 244 6.56 6.02 11.90
CA THR A 244 5.25 5.49 12.32
C THR A 244 5.30 4.40 13.38
N GLY A 245 6.48 4.10 13.96
CA GLY A 245 6.68 2.91 14.81
C GLY A 245 5.90 2.86 16.13
N ASN A 246 5.21 3.94 16.50
CA ASN A 246 4.29 4.00 17.65
C ASN A 246 2.82 4.09 17.28
N VAL A 247 2.49 4.14 15.98
CA VAL A 247 1.11 4.24 15.52
C VAL A 247 0.41 2.89 15.72
N THR A 248 -0.79 2.94 16.29
CA THR A 248 -1.65 1.76 16.54
C THR A 248 -2.93 1.76 15.69
N ARG A 249 -3.29 2.92 15.12
CA ARG A 249 -4.56 3.16 14.41
C ARG A 249 -4.33 3.98 13.13
N MET A 250 -4.68 3.40 11.98
CA MET A 250 -4.61 4.00 10.64
C MET A 250 -5.91 3.78 9.84
N GLU A 251 -7.03 3.46 10.51
CA GLU A 251 -8.30 3.23 9.82
C GLU A 251 -8.70 4.45 8.97
N PHE A 252 -9.05 4.24 7.72
CA PHE A 252 -9.48 5.28 6.77
C PHE A 252 -8.43 6.39 6.52
N MET A 253 -7.15 6.22 6.89
CA MET A 253 -6.14 7.29 6.86
C MET A 253 -6.08 8.05 5.52
N PHE A 254 -6.14 7.34 4.40
CA PHE A 254 -6.16 7.87 3.03
C PHE A 254 -7.47 7.57 2.30
N GLY A 255 -8.56 7.27 3.02
CA GLY A 255 -9.84 6.95 2.40
C GLY A 255 -10.31 8.11 1.53
N SER A 256 -10.47 7.87 0.23
CA SER A 256 -10.82 8.81 -0.83
C SER A 256 -9.79 9.93 -1.05
N ALA A 257 -8.54 9.78 -0.60
CA ALA A 257 -7.44 10.67 -1.01
C ALA A 257 -7.03 10.32 -2.46
N ARG A 258 -7.82 10.78 -3.44
CA ARG A 258 -7.77 10.32 -4.84
C ARG A 258 -6.40 10.49 -5.51
N GLU A 259 -5.67 11.53 -5.15
CA GLU A 259 -4.36 11.85 -5.71
C GLU A 259 -3.18 11.19 -4.98
N PHE A 260 -3.42 10.54 -3.83
CA PHE A 260 -2.35 10.02 -2.99
C PHE A 260 -1.64 8.82 -3.62
N ASN A 261 -0.32 8.91 -3.81
CA ASN A 261 0.52 7.85 -4.36
C ASN A 261 1.99 7.95 -3.88
N GLN A 262 2.22 8.31 -2.61
CA GLN A 262 3.57 8.51 -2.06
C GLN A 262 4.23 7.21 -1.56
N PRO A 263 5.57 7.07 -1.66
CA PRO A 263 6.28 5.84 -1.33
C PRO A 263 6.38 5.63 0.20
N ILE A 264 5.37 4.98 0.75
CA ILE A 264 5.24 4.69 2.19
C ILE A 264 5.67 3.25 2.58
N GLY A 265 6.31 2.53 1.67
CA GLY A 265 6.79 1.16 1.92
C GLY A 265 7.82 1.06 3.04
N ASN A 266 8.51 2.15 3.37
CA ASN A 266 9.49 2.20 4.46
C ASN A 266 8.87 2.42 5.86
N TRP A 267 7.55 2.61 5.96
CA TRP A 267 6.88 2.82 7.24
C TRP A 267 6.93 1.58 8.13
N ASN A 268 7.16 1.79 9.43
CA ASN A 268 7.03 0.74 10.42
C ASN A 268 5.58 0.67 10.91
N VAL A 269 4.84 -0.34 10.45
CA VAL A 269 3.43 -0.59 10.81
C VAL A 269 3.26 -1.73 11.81
N GLY A 270 4.34 -2.25 12.40
CA GLY A 270 4.31 -3.44 13.24
C GLY A 270 3.50 -3.32 14.53
N LYS A 271 3.10 -2.11 14.96
CA LYS A 271 2.18 -1.89 16.11
C LYS A 271 0.74 -1.56 15.70
N VAL A 272 0.45 -1.45 14.41
CA VAL A 272 -0.87 -1.04 13.92
C VAL A 272 -1.85 -2.20 14.08
N ALA A 273 -2.95 -1.94 14.77
CA ALA A 273 -4.03 -2.92 14.97
C ALA A 273 -5.19 -2.73 13.97
N ARG A 274 -5.39 -1.51 13.45
CA ARG A 274 -6.54 -1.11 12.62
C ARG A 274 -6.08 -0.41 11.33
N MET A 275 -6.35 -1.04 10.20
CA MET A 275 -6.11 -0.54 8.83
C MET A 275 -7.38 -0.57 7.96
N ASP A 276 -8.56 -0.77 8.58
CA ASP A 276 -9.83 -0.81 7.86
C ASP A 276 -9.99 0.41 6.95
N ARG A 277 -10.31 0.18 5.67
CA ARG A 277 -10.54 1.25 4.68
C ARG A 277 -9.38 2.23 4.48
N MET A 278 -8.15 1.89 4.88
CA MET A 278 -7.00 2.81 4.83
C MET A 278 -6.81 3.48 3.46
N PHE A 279 -7.00 2.74 2.37
CA PHE A 279 -6.90 3.22 0.98
C PHE A 279 -8.22 3.14 0.21
N LEU A 280 -9.37 3.07 0.90
CA LEU A 280 -10.69 3.02 0.27
C LEU A 280 -10.85 4.20 -0.69
N GLY A 281 -10.93 4.01 -2.00
CA GLY A 281 -11.11 5.09 -2.98
C GLY A 281 -9.87 5.95 -3.24
N ALA A 282 -8.69 5.54 -2.77
CA ALA A 282 -7.41 6.13 -3.15
C ALA A 282 -7.04 5.69 -4.57
N SER A 283 -7.75 6.25 -5.57
CA SER A 283 -7.77 5.77 -6.96
C SER A 283 -6.44 5.77 -7.70
N LYS A 284 -5.43 6.52 -7.23
CA LYS A 284 -4.07 6.56 -7.80
C LYS A 284 -3.03 5.76 -7.02
N PHE A 285 -3.38 5.21 -5.85
CA PHE A 285 -2.42 4.55 -4.99
C PHE A 285 -1.97 3.20 -5.58
N ASN A 286 -0.66 3.05 -5.83
CA ASN A 286 -0.06 1.82 -6.35
C ASN A 286 1.41 1.66 -5.90
N GLN A 287 1.70 1.91 -4.62
CA GLN A 287 3.07 1.89 -4.09
C GLN A 287 3.40 0.55 -3.41
N PRO A 288 4.66 0.09 -3.48
CA PRO A 288 5.06 -1.20 -2.90
C PRO A 288 4.98 -1.15 -1.37
N ILE A 289 4.17 -2.04 -0.82
CA ILE A 289 3.90 -2.18 0.63
C ILE A 289 3.98 -3.65 1.11
N GLY A 290 4.43 -4.56 0.25
CA GLY A 290 4.54 -6.00 0.58
C GLY A 290 5.50 -6.29 1.75
N ASN A 291 6.45 -5.40 2.01
CA ASN A 291 7.41 -5.50 3.12
C ASN A 291 6.84 -5.09 4.50
N TRP A 292 5.59 -4.63 4.57
CA TRP A 292 4.95 -4.27 5.82
C TRP A 292 4.74 -5.48 6.74
N ASN A 293 5.10 -5.34 8.02
CA ASN A 293 4.73 -6.31 9.03
C ASN A 293 3.31 -6.05 9.54
N VAL A 294 2.34 -6.83 9.05
CA VAL A 294 0.91 -6.71 9.39
C VAL A 294 0.40 -7.74 10.38
N SER A 295 1.29 -8.51 11.05
CA SER A 295 0.89 -9.63 11.92
C SER A 295 0.02 -9.24 13.12
N ASN A 296 0.08 -7.96 13.54
CA ASN A 296 -0.74 -7.39 14.62
C ASN A 296 -2.05 -6.74 14.13
N VAL A 297 -2.28 -6.68 12.81
CA VAL A 297 -3.49 -6.08 12.24
C VAL A 297 -4.66 -7.03 12.44
N THR A 298 -5.73 -6.53 13.06
CA THR A 298 -6.97 -7.30 13.29
C THR A 298 -8.10 -6.83 12.38
N GLY A 299 -8.08 -5.55 11.98
CA GLY A 299 -9.04 -4.96 11.06
C GLY A 299 -8.37 -4.44 9.80
N MET A 300 -8.70 -5.04 8.64
CA MET A 300 -8.30 -4.58 7.31
C MET A 300 -9.47 -4.60 6.33
N ASN A 301 -10.72 -4.61 6.81
CA ASN A 301 -11.85 -4.73 5.90
C ASN A 301 -11.89 -3.51 4.94
N SER A 302 -12.16 -3.80 3.67
CA SER A 302 -12.26 -2.79 2.61
C SER A 302 -11.04 -1.88 2.43
N MET A 303 -9.83 -2.34 2.80
CA MET A 303 -8.61 -1.54 2.78
C MET A 303 -8.31 -0.95 1.39
N PHE A 304 -8.53 -1.71 0.31
CA PHE A 304 -8.27 -1.30 -1.08
C PHE A 304 -9.54 -1.20 -1.93
N ALA A 305 -10.72 -1.15 -1.31
CA ALA A 305 -11.95 -0.99 -2.08
C ALA A 305 -11.90 0.31 -2.90
N ASN A 306 -12.31 0.29 -4.17
CA ASN A 306 -12.21 1.42 -5.12
C ASN A 306 -10.78 1.96 -5.35
N ALA A 307 -9.71 1.25 -4.94
CA ALA A 307 -8.33 1.59 -5.30
C ALA A 307 -8.06 1.07 -6.73
N THR A 308 -8.51 1.82 -7.73
CA THR A 308 -8.72 1.33 -9.10
C THR A 308 -7.48 0.83 -9.83
N VAL A 309 -6.29 1.29 -9.44
CA VAL A 309 -5.00 0.94 -10.06
C VAL A 309 -4.11 0.08 -9.18
N PHE A 310 -4.54 -0.24 -7.95
CA PHE A 310 -3.71 -0.96 -6.99
C PHE A 310 -3.50 -2.41 -7.43
N ASN A 311 -2.24 -2.81 -7.61
CA ASN A 311 -1.86 -4.16 -8.01
C ASN A 311 -0.45 -4.53 -7.51
N GLN A 312 -0.10 -4.16 -6.27
CA GLN A 312 1.21 -4.43 -5.67
C GLN A 312 1.24 -5.73 -4.88
N ASP A 313 2.38 -6.40 -4.89
CA ASP A 313 2.57 -7.66 -4.16
C ASP A 313 2.39 -7.47 -2.65
N ILE A 314 1.49 -8.29 -2.10
CA ILE A 314 1.11 -8.38 -0.69
C ILE A 314 0.94 -9.86 -0.26
N GLY A 315 1.42 -10.80 -1.08
CA GLY A 315 1.28 -12.23 -0.84
C GLY A 315 2.01 -12.69 0.42
N SER A 316 3.06 -11.97 0.84
CA SER A 316 3.88 -12.24 2.02
C SER A 316 3.28 -11.75 3.35
N TRP A 317 2.11 -11.12 3.34
CA TRP A 317 1.49 -10.60 4.55
C TRP A 317 0.99 -11.71 5.49
N ASP A 318 1.38 -11.63 6.76
CA ASP A 318 0.81 -12.46 7.83
C ASP A 318 -0.55 -11.90 8.28
N ILE A 319 -1.63 -12.50 7.78
CA ILE A 319 -3.00 -12.11 8.11
C ILE A 319 -3.65 -12.97 9.21
N THR A 320 -2.88 -13.78 9.95
CA THR A 320 -3.43 -14.77 10.90
C THR A 320 -4.30 -14.15 12.00
N SER A 321 -4.08 -12.88 12.34
CA SER A 321 -4.86 -12.10 13.32
C SER A 321 -6.16 -11.50 12.76
N VAL A 322 -6.39 -11.57 11.45
CA VAL A 322 -7.54 -10.95 10.77
C VAL A 322 -8.72 -11.90 10.75
N THR A 323 -9.90 -11.39 11.12
CA THR A 323 -11.17 -12.15 11.08
C THR A 323 -12.13 -11.68 9.99
N ASN A 324 -11.94 -10.47 9.45
CA ASN A 324 -12.85 -9.86 8.49
C ASN A 324 -12.09 -9.24 7.30
N LEU A 325 -12.24 -9.85 6.12
CA LEU A 325 -11.68 -9.40 4.85
C LEU A 325 -12.76 -8.80 3.93
N SER A 326 -13.96 -8.52 4.45
CA SER A 326 -15.06 -8.04 3.63
C SER A 326 -14.71 -6.78 2.84
N GLY A 327 -15.00 -6.83 1.54
CA GLY A 327 -14.75 -5.75 0.61
C GLY A 327 -13.29 -5.40 0.35
N MET A 328 -12.30 -6.18 0.81
CA MET A 328 -10.85 -5.83 0.73
C MET A 328 -10.44 -5.22 -0.61
N PHE A 329 -10.89 -5.81 -1.72
CA PHE A 329 -10.61 -5.40 -3.10
C PHE A 329 -11.90 -5.09 -3.90
N SER A 330 -12.99 -4.73 -3.22
CA SER A 330 -14.26 -4.39 -3.90
C SER A 330 -14.05 -3.20 -4.83
N ASN A 331 -14.44 -3.32 -6.10
CA ASN A 331 -14.25 -2.32 -7.15
C ASN A 331 -12.77 -1.95 -7.37
N ALA A 332 -11.84 -2.89 -7.19
CA ALA A 332 -10.42 -2.75 -7.57
C ALA A 332 -10.13 -3.53 -8.87
N PRO A 333 -10.51 -3.02 -10.06
CA PRO A 333 -10.46 -3.77 -11.32
C PRO A 333 -9.06 -4.20 -11.75
N ALA A 334 -8.00 -3.53 -11.30
CA ALA A 334 -6.61 -3.85 -11.64
C ALA A 334 -5.98 -4.94 -10.75
N PHE A 335 -6.58 -5.26 -9.59
CA PHE A 335 -5.97 -6.16 -8.62
C PHE A 335 -5.98 -7.62 -9.12
N ASN A 336 -4.81 -8.22 -9.23
CA ASN A 336 -4.60 -9.62 -9.61
C ASN A 336 -3.30 -10.20 -9.05
N GLN A 337 -2.90 -9.81 -7.83
CA GLN A 337 -1.69 -10.33 -7.19
C GLN A 337 -1.94 -11.64 -6.45
N ASP A 338 -0.94 -12.51 -6.44
CA ASP A 338 -1.00 -13.79 -5.75
C ASP A 338 -1.11 -13.60 -4.23
N ILE A 339 -2.18 -14.16 -3.68
CA ILE A 339 -2.52 -14.17 -2.25
C ILE A 339 -2.85 -15.58 -1.77
N SER A 340 -2.45 -16.60 -2.53
CA SER A 340 -2.61 -18.01 -2.16
C SER A 340 -1.88 -18.35 -0.85
N GLY A 341 -0.79 -17.64 -0.53
CA GLY A 341 0.00 -17.84 0.70
C GLY A 341 -0.65 -17.37 2.00
N TRP A 342 -1.80 -16.67 1.96
CA TRP A 342 -2.45 -16.14 3.15
C TRP A 342 -3.07 -17.26 4.03
N ASP A 343 -2.75 -17.25 5.34
CA ASP A 343 -3.40 -18.14 6.32
C ASP A 343 -4.75 -17.57 6.76
N THR A 344 -5.83 -18.07 6.15
CA THR A 344 -7.21 -17.61 6.38
C THR A 344 -7.95 -18.32 7.51
N LYS A 345 -7.30 -19.16 8.33
CA LYS A 345 -7.98 -20.02 9.33
C LYS A 345 -8.85 -19.30 10.36
N ASN A 346 -8.65 -18.00 10.54
CA ASN A 346 -9.41 -17.15 11.48
C ASN A 346 -10.42 -16.24 10.79
N VAL A 347 -10.44 -16.20 9.45
CA VAL A 347 -11.36 -15.37 8.68
C VAL A 347 -12.77 -15.95 8.76
N THR A 348 -13.74 -15.10 9.06
CA THR A 348 -15.17 -15.46 9.15
C THR A 348 -16.03 -14.77 8.10
N ASN A 349 -15.55 -13.66 7.52
CA ASN A 349 -16.30 -12.85 6.57
C ASN A 349 -15.45 -12.49 5.34
N LEU A 350 -15.88 -12.99 4.18
CA LEU A 350 -15.32 -12.72 2.86
C LEU A 350 -16.25 -11.86 1.97
N SER A 351 -17.38 -11.39 2.51
CA SER A 351 -18.42 -10.72 1.71
C SER A 351 -17.85 -9.55 0.88
N ASN A 352 -18.18 -9.49 -0.40
CA ASN A 352 -17.75 -8.48 -1.36
C ASN A 352 -16.24 -8.39 -1.60
N MET A 353 -15.40 -9.31 -1.11
CA MET A 353 -13.94 -9.16 -1.14
C MET A 353 -13.39 -8.89 -2.54
N PHE A 354 -13.91 -9.56 -3.57
CA PHE A 354 -13.52 -9.38 -4.98
C PHE A 354 -14.66 -8.86 -5.87
N GLN A 355 -15.70 -8.26 -5.27
CA GLN A 355 -16.80 -7.68 -6.03
C GLN A 355 -16.24 -6.68 -7.06
N ARG A 356 -16.46 -6.92 -8.36
CA ARG A 356 -15.98 -6.08 -9.48
C ARG A 356 -14.45 -5.92 -9.55
N ALA A 357 -13.69 -6.85 -8.97
CA ALA A 357 -12.25 -7.00 -9.23
C ALA A 357 -12.07 -7.76 -10.56
N THR A 358 -12.30 -7.07 -11.68
CA THR A 358 -12.48 -7.68 -13.00
C THR A 358 -11.27 -8.46 -13.52
N ALA A 359 -10.05 -8.14 -13.08
CA ALA A 359 -8.82 -8.84 -13.47
C ALA A 359 -8.44 -10.01 -12.54
N PHE A 360 -9.08 -10.15 -11.38
CA PHE A 360 -8.66 -11.10 -10.35
C PHE A 360 -8.90 -12.56 -10.79
N ASN A 361 -7.84 -13.36 -10.82
CA ASN A 361 -7.89 -14.78 -11.20
C ASN A 361 -6.75 -15.59 -10.55
N GLN A 362 -6.57 -15.48 -9.22
CA GLN A 362 -5.45 -16.10 -8.48
C GLN A 362 -5.87 -17.35 -7.69
N PRO A 363 -4.97 -18.35 -7.52
CA PRO A 363 -5.30 -19.69 -7.03
C PRO A 363 -5.53 -19.73 -5.51
N ILE A 364 -6.71 -19.29 -5.07
CA ILE A 364 -7.12 -19.23 -3.65
C ILE A 364 -7.80 -20.51 -3.15
N GLY A 365 -7.72 -21.61 -3.90
CA GLY A 365 -8.33 -22.89 -3.55
C GLY A 365 -7.76 -23.54 -2.28
N ASN A 366 -6.56 -23.14 -1.88
CA ASN A 366 -5.86 -23.63 -0.69
C ASN A 366 -6.24 -22.92 0.62
N TRP A 367 -7.07 -21.88 0.55
CA TRP A 367 -7.53 -21.14 1.74
C TRP A 367 -8.35 -22.02 2.69
N ASN A 368 -8.11 -21.86 3.99
CA ASN A 368 -8.93 -22.46 5.02
C ASN A 368 -10.21 -21.62 5.23
N THR A 369 -11.35 -22.15 4.81
CA THR A 369 -12.67 -21.48 4.90
C THR A 369 -13.56 -22.04 6.02
N SER A 370 -13.06 -22.93 6.88
CA SER A 370 -13.86 -23.66 7.88
C SER A 370 -14.60 -22.79 8.90
N LYS A 371 -14.22 -21.52 9.05
CA LYS A 371 -14.90 -20.53 9.91
C LYS A 371 -15.70 -19.47 9.14
N VAL A 372 -15.67 -19.51 7.80
CA VAL A 372 -16.33 -18.51 6.96
C VAL A 372 -17.83 -18.80 6.94
N PHE A 373 -18.63 -17.84 7.41
CA PHE A 373 -20.09 -17.94 7.35
C PHE A 373 -20.71 -16.94 6.36
N ALA A 374 -19.97 -15.92 5.93
CA ALA A 374 -20.46 -14.83 5.07
C ALA A 374 -19.66 -14.69 3.77
N THR A 375 -20.30 -15.01 2.64
CA THR A 375 -19.72 -14.98 1.28
C THR A 375 -20.53 -14.14 0.29
N ALA A 376 -21.46 -13.31 0.80
CA ALA A 376 -22.34 -12.50 -0.04
C ALA A 376 -21.53 -11.63 -1.03
N SER A 377 -21.86 -11.73 -2.32
CA SER A 377 -21.26 -10.95 -3.41
C SER A 377 -19.74 -11.09 -3.54
N LEU A 378 -19.14 -12.18 -3.02
CA LEU A 378 -17.69 -12.40 -3.00
C LEU A 378 -17.04 -12.17 -4.37
N PHE A 379 -17.61 -12.75 -5.44
CA PHE A 379 -17.12 -12.67 -6.81
C PHE A 379 -18.12 -11.94 -7.74
N GLU A 380 -19.04 -11.13 -7.21
CA GLU A 380 -19.99 -10.40 -8.06
C GLU A 380 -19.25 -9.50 -9.05
N GLY A 381 -19.34 -9.77 -10.35
CA GLY A 381 -18.66 -9.03 -11.41
C GLY A 381 -17.14 -9.25 -11.49
N ALA A 382 -16.59 -10.26 -10.82
CA ALA A 382 -15.20 -10.70 -11.01
C ALA A 382 -15.10 -11.49 -12.33
N SER A 383 -15.16 -10.78 -13.45
CA SER A 383 -15.39 -11.35 -14.79
C SER A 383 -14.31 -12.32 -15.29
N ALA A 384 -13.07 -12.22 -14.78
CA ALA A 384 -11.96 -13.12 -15.13
C ALA A 384 -11.78 -14.32 -14.19
N PHE A 385 -12.47 -14.35 -13.04
CA PHE A 385 -12.23 -15.35 -12.01
C PHE A 385 -12.73 -16.73 -12.44
N ASN A 386 -11.82 -17.71 -12.50
CA ASN A 386 -12.12 -19.10 -12.84
C ASN A 386 -11.16 -20.09 -12.17
N GLN A 387 -10.92 -19.94 -10.86
CA GLN A 387 -9.97 -20.77 -10.10
C GLN A 387 -10.68 -21.85 -9.27
N PRO A 388 -10.06 -23.04 -9.11
CA PRO A 388 -10.69 -24.15 -8.42
C PRO A 388 -10.87 -23.85 -6.93
N ILE A 389 -12.13 -23.86 -6.47
CA ILE A 389 -12.54 -23.58 -5.08
C ILE A 389 -13.46 -24.68 -4.51
N GLY A 390 -13.61 -25.81 -5.22
CA GLY A 390 -14.43 -26.94 -4.79
C GLY A 390 -13.98 -27.55 -3.44
N ASN A 391 -12.72 -27.36 -3.05
CA ASN A 391 -12.15 -27.85 -1.80
C ASN A 391 -12.45 -26.96 -0.57
N TRP A 392 -13.12 -25.82 -0.75
CA TRP A 392 -13.51 -24.97 0.36
C TRP A 392 -14.51 -25.67 1.29
N ASP A 393 -14.28 -25.56 2.60
CA ASP A 393 -15.23 -25.98 3.62
C ASP A 393 -16.33 -24.91 3.74
N MET A 394 -17.54 -25.27 3.32
CA MET A 394 -18.69 -24.36 3.24
C MET A 394 -19.75 -24.63 4.33
N ARG A 395 -19.49 -25.55 5.26
CA ARG A 395 -20.47 -26.02 6.28
C ARG A 395 -20.98 -24.95 7.23
N GLU A 396 -20.23 -23.85 7.40
CA GLU A 396 -20.63 -22.71 8.23
C GLU A 396 -21.30 -21.58 7.43
N VAL A 397 -21.34 -21.67 6.09
CA VAL A 397 -21.91 -20.61 5.24
C VAL A 397 -23.42 -20.56 5.37
N ILE A 398 -23.94 -19.37 5.68
CA ILE A 398 -25.38 -19.11 5.84
C ILE A 398 -25.95 -18.24 4.72
N ASN A 399 -25.11 -17.58 3.92
CA ASN A 399 -25.54 -16.59 2.93
C ASN A 399 -24.64 -16.57 1.68
N THR A 400 -25.22 -16.93 0.53
CA THR A 400 -24.57 -16.95 -0.81
C THR A 400 -25.11 -15.87 -1.76
N PHE A 401 -25.84 -14.87 -1.23
CA PHE A 401 -26.45 -13.80 -2.02
C PHE A 401 -25.48 -13.18 -3.03
N ARG A 402 -25.81 -13.26 -4.32
CA ARG A 402 -25.00 -12.72 -5.45
C ARG A 402 -23.55 -13.23 -5.54
N MET A 403 -23.19 -14.34 -4.91
CA MET A 403 -21.78 -14.77 -4.79
C MET A 403 -21.02 -14.79 -6.13
N PHE A 404 -21.65 -15.25 -7.22
CA PHE A 404 -21.09 -15.33 -8.58
C PHE A 404 -21.86 -14.51 -9.62
N LYS A 405 -22.68 -13.53 -9.18
CA LYS A 405 -23.45 -12.70 -10.11
C LYS A 405 -22.51 -12.01 -11.10
N ASN A 406 -22.73 -12.15 -12.40
CA ASN A 406 -21.89 -11.63 -13.48
C ASN A 406 -20.41 -12.08 -13.42
N ALA A 407 -20.09 -13.20 -12.76
CA ALA A 407 -18.78 -13.86 -12.87
C ALA A 407 -18.71 -14.63 -14.20
N THR A 408 -18.56 -13.90 -15.31
CA THR A 408 -18.78 -14.40 -16.67
C THR A 408 -17.83 -15.50 -17.14
N ALA A 409 -16.70 -15.71 -16.47
CA ALA A 409 -15.73 -16.77 -16.78
C ALA A 409 -15.80 -17.97 -15.83
N PHE A 410 -16.56 -17.89 -14.73
CA PHE A 410 -16.54 -18.91 -13.69
C PHE A 410 -17.27 -20.19 -14.13
N ASN A 411 -16.56 -21.32 -14.16
CA ASN A 411 -17.12 -22.65 -14.45
C ASN A 411 -16.35 -23.77 -13.73
N GLN A 412 -16.03 -23.58 -12.45
CA GLN A 412 -15.29 -24.56 -11.64
C GLN A 412 -16.23 -25.43 -10.81
N ASP A 413 -15.86 -26.70 -10.65
CA ASP A 413 -16.62 -27.68 -9.88
C ASP A 413 -16.73 -27.26 -8.40
N ILE A 414 -17.98 -27.21 -7.93
CA ILE A 414 -18.41 -26.86 -6.56
C ILE A 414 -19.49 -27.84 -6.05
N SER A 415 -19.62 -28.99 -6.69
CA SER A 415 -20.58 -30.04 -6.37
C SER A 415 -20.45 -30.53 -4.91
N ASN A 416 -19.23 -30.54 -4.37
CA ASN A 416 -18.90 -31.02 -3.03
C ASN A 416 -19.19 -30.03 -1.88
N TRP A 417 -19.68 -28.82 -2.18
CA TRP A 417 -19.97 -27.85 -1.13
C TRP A 417 -21.18 -28.26 -0.28
N ASP A 418 -20.99 -28.29 1.05
CA ASP A 418 -22.11 -28.39 1.99
C ASP A 418 -22.71 -27.00 2.25
N LEU A 419 -23.89 -26.78 1.70
CA LEU A 419 -24.65 -25.53 1.84
C LEU A 419 -25.94 -25.71 2.66
N SER A 420 -25.98 -26.74 3.52
CA SER A 420 -27.17 -27.11 4.30
C SER A 420 -27.66 -26.05 5.30
N LYS A 421 -26.89 -24.99 5.55
CA LYS A 421 -27.27 -23.84 6.37
C LYS A 421 -27.77 -22.63 5.58
N VAL A 422 -27.69 -22.64 4.25
CA VAL A 422 -28.03 -21.48 3.41
C VAL A 422 -29.54 -21.38 3.21
N GLU A 423 -30.13 -20.28 3.67
CA GLU A 423 -31.55 -20.00 3.48
C GLU A 423 -31.85 -19.23 2.19
N THR A 424 -30.98 -18.28 1.81
CA THR A 424 -31.19 -17.40 0.66
C THR A 424 -30.09 -17.57 -0.39
N TRP A 425 -30.52 -17.87 -1.62
CA TRP A 425 -29.72 -18.17 -2.82
C TRP A 425 -29.91 -17.12 -3.91
N THR A 426 -30.53 -15.99 -3.55
CA THR A 426 -30.97 -14.96 -4.49
C THR A 426 -29.79 -14.45 -5.32
N GLU A 427 -29.99 -14.46 -6.64
CA GLU A 427 -29.03 -14.00 -7.66
C GLU A 427 -27.64 -14.67 -7.62
N MET A 428 -27.46 -15.83 -6.99
CA MET A 428 -26.13 -16.44 -6.80
C MET A 428 -25.34 -16.59 -8.10
N PHE A 429 -25.98 -17.00 -9.21
CA PHE A 429 -25.38 -17.20 -10.54
C PHE A 429 -25.99 -16.29 -11.61
N ALA A 430 -26.68 -15.22 -11.22
CA ALA A 430 -27.31 -14.29 -12.17
C ALA A 430 -26.25 -13.74 -13.14
N GLY A 431 -26.38 -14.00 -14.44
CA GLY A 431 -25.41 -13.57 -15.46
C GLY A 431 -24.06 -14.28 -15.46
N ALA A 432 -23.89 -15.38 -14.71
CA ALA A 432 -22.72 -16.26 -14.82
C ALA A 432 -22.82 -17.07 -16.13
N SER A 433 -22.46 -16.43 -17.24
CA SER A 433 -22.84 -16.87 -18.60
C SER A 433 -22.32 -18.24 -19.03
N VAL A 434 -21.22 -18.71 -18.45
CA VAL A 434 -20.56 -19.98 -18.81
C VAL A 434 -20.66 -21.07 -17.75
N PHE A 435 -21.29 -20.78 -16.60
CA PHE A 435 -21.39 -21.74 -15.51
C PHE A 435 -22.35 -22.88 -15.86
N ASN A 436 -21.86 -24.11 -15.84
CA ASN A 436 -22.63 -25.33 -16.13
C ASN A 436 -22.15 -26.57 -15.35
N GLN A 437 -21.72 -26.40 -14.10
CA GLN A 437 -21.28 -27.53 -13.27
C GLN A 437 -22.47 -28.22 -12.60
N ASP A 438 -22.38 -29.54 -12.42
CA ASP A 438 -23.42 -30.33 -11.75
C ASP A 438 -23.51 -29.93 -10.26
N ILE A 439 -24.66 -29.38 -9.91
CA ILE A 439 -25.03 -28.97 -8.55
C ILE A 439 -26.31 -29.68 -8.07
N SER A 440 -26.72 -30.75 -8.76
CA SER A 440 -27.92 -31.51 -8.46
C SER A 440 -27.87 -32.19 -7.08
N GLY A 441 -26.66 -32.40 -6.53
CA GLY A 441 -26.41 -33.02 -5.23
C GLY A 441 -26.48 -32.08 -4.01
N TRP A 442 -26.65 -30.77 -4.20
CA TRP A 442 -26.69 -29.83 -3.09
C TRP A 442 -27.90 -30.03 -2.17
N ASN A 443 -27.68 -29.89 -0.86
CA ASN A 443 -28.76 -29.89 0.13
C ASN A 443 -29.44 -28.51 0.18
N THR A 444 -30.61 -28.42 -0.45
CA THR A 444 -31.41 -27.18 -0.51
C THR A 444 -32.57 -27.16 0.49
N SER A 445 -32.67 -28.12 1.42
CA SER A 445 -33.83 -28.27 2.31
C SER A 445 -34.14 -27.04 3.18
N LYS A 446 -33.16 -26.17 3.46
CA LYS A 446 -33.37 -24.91 4.19
C LYS A 446 -33.66 -23.69 3.31
N ALA A 447 -33.65 -23.83 1.99
CA ALA A 447 -33.81 -22.71 1.08
C ALA A 447 -35.22 -22.11 1.21
N THR A 448 -35.29 -20.81 1.50
CA THR A 448 -36.53 -20.03 1.54
C THR A 448 -36.66 -19.08 0.35
N GLY A 449 -35.53 -18.65 -0.25
CA GLY A 449 -35.53 -17.71 -1.37
C GLY A 449 -34.46 -17.99 -2.42
N MET A 450 -34.88 -18.22 -3.67
CA MET A 450 -34.05 -18.51 -4.84
C MET A 450 -34.29 -17.52 -6.01
N ALA A 451 -34.83 -16.34 -5.72
CA ALA A 451 -35.17 -15.36 -6.75
C ALA A 451 -33.98 -15.05 -7.68
N SER A 452 -34.22 -15.07 -8.98
CA SER A 452 -33.23 -14.74 -10.03
C SER A 452 -31.92 -15.53 -9.96
N MET A 453 -31.88 -16.71 -9.31
CA MET A 453 -30.62 -17.45 -9.08
C MET A 453 -29.82 -17.72 -10.36
N PHE A 454 -30.48 -18.10 -11.46
CA PHE A 454 -29.87 -18.44 -12.75
C PHE A 454 -30.30 -17.51 -13.89
N VAL A 455 -30.84 -16.32 -13.57
CA VAL A 455 -31.27 -15.39 -14.61
C VAL A 455 -30.08 -15.06 -15.53
N ASN A 456 -30.23 -15.22 -16.84
CA ASN A 456 -29.15 -15.03 -17.82
C ASN A 456 -27.91 -15.93 -17.65
N ALA A 457 -27.98 -17.04 -16.90
CA ALA A 457 -26.93 -18.06 -16.86
C ALA A 457 -27.01 -18.93 -18.13
N LYS A 458 -26.51 -18.39 -19.25
CA LYS A 458 -26.78 -18.90 -20.62
C LYS A 458 -26.28 -20.31 -20.91
N ALA A 459 -25.22 -20.77 -20.24
CA ALA A 459 -24.72 -22.13 -20.39
C ALA A 459 -25.29 -23.12 -19.37
N PHE A 460 -26.08 -22.65 -18.40
CA PHE A 460 -26.52 -23.48 -17.29
C PHE A 460 -27.62 -24.45 -17.72
N ASP A 461 -27.27 -25.73 -17.84
CA ASP A 461 -28.13 -26.81 -18.32
C ASP A 461 -28.00 -28.05 -17.42
N GLN A 462 -28.51 -27.95 -16.19
CA GLN A 462 -28.44 -29.02 -15.19
C GLN A 462 -29.82 -29.39 -14.64
N ASN A 463 -30.01 -30.68 -14.33
CA ASN A 463 -31.25 -31.17 -13.74
C ASN A 463 -31.36 -30.77 -12.25
N LEU A 464 -32.36 -29.95 -11.92
CA LEU A 464 -32.63 -29.48 -10.55
C LEU A 464 -33.75 -30.27 -9.84
N GLY A 465 -34.30 -31.32 -10.46
CA GLY A 465 -35.46 -32.05 -9.93
C GLY A 465 -35.23 -32.74 -8.58
N LYS A 466 -33.96 -32.97 -8.20
CA LYS A 466 -33.58 -33.55 -6.90
C LYS A 466 -33.52 -32.53 -5.76
N TRP A 467 -33.54 -31.24 -6.05
CA TRP A 467 -33.50 -30.21 -5.00
C TRP A 467 -34.78 -30.23 -4.18
N ASP A 468 -34.62 -30.22 -2.85
CA ASP A 468 -35.73 -29.99 -1.91
C ASP A 468 -36.09 -28.50 -1.93
N ILE A 469 -37.30 -28.20 -2.41
CA ILE A 469 -37.84 -26.85 -2.48
C ILE A 469 -39.08 -26.66 -1.59
N THR A 470 -39.31 -27.57 -0.65
CA THR A 470 -40.52 -27.58 0.20
C THR A 470 -40.64 -26.34 1.10
N ASN A 471 -39.52 -25.67 1.39
CA ASN A 471 -39.47 -24.43 2.19
C ASN A 471 -39.37 -23.14 1.35
N VAL A 472 -39.28 -23.25 0.02
CA VAL A 472 -39.12 -22.08 -0.86
C VAL A 472 -40.40 -21.27 -0.92
N THR A 473 -40.31 -19.99 -0.59
CA THR A 473 -41.42 -19.01 -0.65
C THR A 473 -41.23 -17.98 -1.77
N ARG A 474 -40.00 -17.82 -2.30
CA ARG A 474 -39.69 -16.80 -3.32
C ARG A 474 -38.70 -17.30 -4.37
N MET A 475 -39.13 -17.48 -5.62
CA MET A 475 -38.27 -17.88 -6.76
C MET A 475 -38.61 -17.16 -8.07
N THR A 476 -39.09 -15.91 -7.96
CA THR A 476 -39.38 -15.06 -9.11
C THR A 476 -38.17 -14.92 -10.02
N SER A 477 -38.38 -15.08 -11.33
CA SER A 477 -37.33 -14.98 -12.37
C SER A 477 -36.17 -15.95 -12.22
N MET A 478 -36.26 -16.98 -11.36
CA MET A 478 -35.15 -17.88 -11.02
C MET A 478 -34.47 -18.49 -12.24
N LEU A 479 -35.24 -18.94 -13.24
CA LEU A 479 -34.76 -19.69 -14.40
C LEU A 479 -34.83 -18.89 -15.71
N SER A 480 -35.26 -17.63 -15.64
CA SER A 480 -35.53 -16.82 -16.82
C SER A 480 -34.27 -16.58 -17.65
N SER A 481 -34.32 -16.92 -18.94
CA SER A 481 -33.19 -16.80 -19.87
C SER A 481 -31.93 -17.55 -19.42
N SER A 482 -32.10 -18.62 -18.64
CA SER A 482 -31.05 -19.61 -18.38
C SER A 482 -30.87 -20.53 -19.59
N GLY A 483 -29.78 -21.32 -19.60
CA GLY A 483 -29.48 -22.31 -20.64
C GLY A 483 -30.20 -23.65 -20.48
N LEU A 484 -31.19 -23.76 -19.60
CA LEU A 484 -31.85 -25.04 -19.34
C LEU A 484 -32.49 -25.59 -20.61
N SER A 485 -32.01 -26.77 -21.04
CA SER A 485 -32.63 -27.55 -22.09
C SER A 485 -34.07 -27.92 -21.70
N GLN A 486 -34.88 -28.22 -22.71
CA GLN A 486 -36.25 -28.69 -22.52
C GLN A 486 -36.31 -29.92 -21.61
N SER A 487 -35.42 -30.89 -21.84
CA SER A 487 -35.34 -32.11 -21.05
C SER A 487 -34.99 -31.85 -19.58
N ASN A 488 -33.98 -31.01 -19.29
CA ASN A 488 -33.62 -30.68 -17.91
C ASN A 488 -34.69 -29.81 -17.22
N TYR A 489 -35.38 -28.93 -17.95
CA TYR A 489 -36.52 -28.20 -17.42
C TYR A 489 -37.70 -29.13 -17.10
N ASP A 490 -38.01 -30.08 -17.99
CA ASP A 490 -39.04 -31.11 -17.75
C ASP A 490 -38.71 -31.98 -16.52
N LYS A 491 -37.45 -32.44 -16.39
CA LYS A 491 -36.98 -33.20 -15.21
C LYS A 491 -37.08 -32.37 -13.93
N THR A 492 -36.78 -31.07 -14.00
CA THR A 492 -36.89 -30.12 -12.88
C THR A 492 -38.34 -29.97 -12.43
N LEU A 493 -39.26 -29.64 -13.35
CA LEU A 493 -40.69 -29.52 -13.06
C LEU A 493 -41.27 -30.83 -12.52
N THR A 494 -40.84 -31.97 -13.08
CA THR A 494 -41.29 -33.30 -12.64
C THR A 494 -40.89 -33.59 -11.20
N GLY A 495 -39.63 -33.37 -10.85
CA GLY A 495 -39.14 -33.57 -9.49
C GLY A 495 -39.82 -32.67 -8.47
N TRP A 496 -40.04 -31.39 -8.82
CA TRP A 496 -40.69 -30.42 -7.95
C TRP A 496 -42.17 -30.70 -7.73
N ALA A 497 -42.92 -31.11 -8.76
CA ALA A 497 -44.33 -31.47 -8.62
C ALA A 497 -44.56 -32.70 -7.75
N GLY A 498 -43.54 -33.58 -7.61
CA GLY A 498 -43.57 -34.74 -6.71
C GLY A 498 -43.41 -34.39 -5.22
N GLN A 499 -43.07 -33.15 -4.89
CA GLN A 499 -42.83 -32.71 -3.51
C GLN A 499 -44.06 -32.00 -2.91
N ASN A 500 -44.13 -31.93 -1.57
CA ASN A 500 -45.13 -31.12 -0.89
C ASN A 500 -44.73 -29.63 -0.84
N VAL A 501 -44.65 -29.01 -2.01
CA VAL A 501 -44.22 -27.61 -2.15
C VAL A 501 -45.24 -26.61 -1.60
N GLN A 502 -44.75 -25.41 -1.24
CA GLN A 502 -45.55 -24.25 -0.84
C GLN A 502 -46.49 -23.80 -1.96
N SER A 503 -47.63 -23.22 -1.58
CA SER A 503 -48.59 -22.67 -2.55
C SER A 503 -48.29 -21.21 -2.93
N SER A 504 -48.88 -20.73 -4.02
CA SER A 504 -48.81 -19.31 -4.43
C SER A 504 -47.39 -18.82 -4.78
N ILE A 505 -46.54 -19.70 -5.29
CA ILE A 505 -45.19 -19.36 -5.69
C ILE A 505 -45.14 -18.85 -7.13
N SER A 506 -44.37 -17.79 -7.37
CA SER A 506 -44.09 -17.29 -8.72
C SER A 506 -42.73 -17.81 -9.21
N LEU A 507 -42.74 -18.55 -10.31
CA LEU A 507 -41.56 -19.02 -11.05
C LEU A 507 -41.46 -18.27 -12.38
N GLY A 508 -40.33 -17.60 -12.60
CA GLY A 508 -40.05 -17.00 -13.90
C GLY A 508 -39.14 -17.90 -14.73
N ALA A 509 -39.63 -18.31 -15.90
CA ALA A 509 -39.00 -19.25 -16.83
C ALA A 509 -38.99 -18.70 -18.27
N ASN A 510 -38.84 -17.38 -18.44
CA ASN A 510 -38.79 -16.72 -19.76
C ASN A 510 -37.80 -17.41 -20.70
N ASN A 511 -38.23 -17.72 -21.92
CA ASN A 511 -37.45 -18.38 -22.97
C ASN A 511 -37.08 -19.85 -22.68
N LEU A 512 -37.78 -20.51 -21.75
CA LEU A 512 -37.66 -21.96 -21.57
C LEU A 512 -38.79 -22.70 -22.27
N LYS A 513 -38.52 -23.95 -22.65
CA LYS A 513 -39.46 -24.82 -23.36
C LYS A 513 -39.76 -26.05 -22.51
N TYR A 514 -41.00 -26.51 -22.49
CA TYR A 514 -41.40 -27.74 -21.81
C TYR A 514 -42.27 -28.62 -22.72
N CYS A 515 -42.24 -29.93 -22.49
CA CYS A 515 -43.19 -30.85 -23.12
C CYS A 515 -43.64 -31.97 -22.18
N ASN A 516 -42.71 -32.83 -21.76
CA ASN A 516 -43.02 -34.06 -21.04
C ASN A 516 -43.52 -33.80 -19.62
N ALA A 517 -43.24 -32.62 -19.05
CA ALA A 517 -43.71 -32.22 -17.73
C ALA A 517 -45.04 -31.46 -17.73
N GLU A 518 -45.84 -31.48 -18.81
CA GLU A 518 -47.10 -30.73 -18.88
C GLU A 518 -48.04 -31.05 -17.70
N THR A 519 -48.22 -32.34 -17.37
CA THR A 519 -49.06 -32.76 -16.24
C THR A 519 -48.53 -32.21 -14.92
N GLN A 520 -47.22 -32.27 -14.70
CA GLN A 520 -46.54 -31.83 -13.49
C GLN A 520 -46.57 -30.30 -13.35
N ARG A 521 -46.35 -29.58 -14.46
CA ARG A 521 -46.52 -28.13 -14.55
C ARG A 521 -47.95 -27.71 -14.21
N ASN A 522 -48.95 -28.42 -14.75
CA ASN A 522 -50.36 -28.16 -14.45
C ASN A 522 -50.70 -28.46 -12.98
N THR A 523 -50.10 -29.47 -12.35
CA THR A 523 -50.23 -29.73 -10.91
C THR A 523 -49.70 -28.55 -10.09
N LEU A 524 -48.53 -28.02 -10.43
CA LEU A 524 -47.97 -26.84 -9.76
C LEU A 524 -48.89 -25.62 -9.90
N ILE A 525 -49.44 -25.37 -11.08
CA ILE A 525 -50.34 -24.22 -11.32
C ILE A 525 -51.71 -24.44 -10.64
N ASN A 526 -52.40 -25.52 -10.96
CA ASN A 526 -53.81 -25.72 -10.61
C ASN A 526 -53.99 -26.21 -9.17
N THR A 527 -53.09 -27.06 -8.67
CA THR A 527 -53.21 -27.64 -7.33
C THR A 527 -52.43 -26.84 -6.28
N LYS A 528 -51.25 -26.32 -6.65
CA LYS A 528 -50.41 -25.52 -5.75
C LYS A 528 -50.55 -24.01 -5.97
N ASN A 529 -51.41 -23.55 -6.88
CA ASN A 529 -51.62 -22.13 -7.15
C ASN A 529 -50.34 -21.39 -7.58
N TRP A 530 -49.40 -22.07 -8.24
CA TRP A 530 -48.20 -21.41 -8.75
C TRP A 530 -48.50 -20.52 -9.95
N THR A 531 -47.71 -19.46 -10.09
CA THR A 531 -47.67 -18.64 -11.30
C THR A 531 -46.36 -18.89 -12.03
N ILE A 532 -46.40 -19.70 -13.09
CA ILE A 532 -45.24 -19.97 -13.96
C ILE A 532 -45.38 -19.09 -15.22
N THR A 533 -44.37 -18.26 -15.49
CA THR A 533 -44.40 -17.26 -16.57
C THR A 533 -43.23 -17.40 -17.53
N GLY A 534 -43.52 -17.20 -18.82
CA GLY A 534 -42.51 -17.05 -19.87
C GLY A 534 -41.99 -18.34 -20.49
N ASP A 535 -42.36 -19.49 -19.95
CA ASP A 535 -42.13 -20.77 -20.61
C ASP A 535 -43.21 -21.05 -21.65
N THR A 536 -42.85 -21.78 -22.69
CA THR A 536 -43.76 -22.18 -23.77
C THR A 536 -43.81 -23.70 -23.90
N LYS A 537 -45.01 -24.24 -24.13
CA LYS A 537 -45.14 -25.65 -24.50
C LYS A 537 -44.61 -25.83 -25.91
N GLU A 538 -43.61 -26.69 -26.07
CA GLU A 538 -43.07 -27.04 -27.37
C GLU A 538 -42.86 -28.55 -27.39
N CYS A 539 -43.75 -29.24 -28.08
CA CYS A 539 -43.74 -30.69 -28.18
C CYS A 539 -43.47 -31.07 -29.64
N PRO A 540 -42.20 -31.08 -30.06
CA PRO A 540 -41.84 -31.44 -31.41
C PRO A 540 -42.39 -32.82 -31.80
N ALA A 541 -42.77 -32.96 -33.08
CA ALA A 541 -43.32 -34.21 -33.60
C ALA A 541 -42.26 -35.31 -33.70
N ILE A 542 -41.00 -34.89 -33.90
CA ILE A 542 -39.76 -35.68 -33.95
C ILE A 542 -38.76 -34.91 -33.09
N ASP A 543 -38.06 -35.58 -32.19
CA ASP A 543 -37.04 -34.95 -31.34
C ASP A 543 -36.03 -36.02 -30.87
N ILE A 544 -34.75 -35.78 -31.14
CA ILE A 544 -33.64 -36.69 -30.93
C ILE A 544 -32.93 -36.40 -29.61
N GLU A 545 -32.98 -37.38 -28.71
CA GLU A 545 -32.21 -37.36 -27.47
C GLU A 545 -31.12 -38.43 -27.52
N ILE A 546 -29.86 -38.04 -27.31
CA ILE A 546 -28.75 -38.98 -27.18
C ILE A 546 -28.42 -39.15 -25.71
N GLN A 547 -28.28 -40.38 -25.25
CA GLN A 547 -27.84 -40.69 -23.90
C GLN A 547 -26.57 -41.55 -23.89
N LEU A 548 -25.75 -41.36 -22.86
CA LEU A 548 -24.64 -42.22 -22.48
C LEU A 548 -24.91 -42.75 -21.08
N GLU A 549 -25.00 -44.07 -20.95
CA GLU A 549 -25.22 -44.74 -19.66
C GLU A 549 -26.47 -44.19 -18.92
N GLY A 550 -27.49 -43.76 -19.67
CA GLY A 550 -28.75 -43.22 -19.15
C GLY A 550 -28.77 -41.71 -18.90
N ASN A 551 -27.66 -41.01 -19.12
CA ASN A 551 -27.58 -39.55 -19.02
C ASN A 551 -27.58 -38.91 -20.41
N GLU A 552 -28.39 -37.89 -20.60
CA GLU A 552 -28.47 -37.15 -21.85
C GLU A 552 -27.18 -36.38 -22.16
N ILE A 553 -26.79 -36.37 -23.43
CA ILE A 553 -25.70 -35.57 -23.97
C ILE A 553 -26.29 -34.69 -25.05
N THR A 554 -26.26 -33.37 -24.84
CA THR A 554 -26.72 -32.39 -25.81
C THR A 554 -25.85 -32.38 -27.08
N SER A 555 -26.36 -31.82 -28.18
CA SER A 555 -25.57 -31.66 -29.41
C SER A 555 -24.38 -30.73 -29.15
N ASN A 556 -23.21 -31.11 -29.65
CA ASN A 556 -21.87 -30.61 -29.31
C ASN A 556 -21.41 -30.86 -27.86
N GLY A 557 -22.19 -31.59 -27.06
CA GLY A 557 -21.82 -32.05 -25.73
C GLY A 557 -20.62 -33.00 -25.76
N THR A 558 -20.05 -33.29 -24.59
CA THR A 558 -18.85 -34.15 -24.46
C THR A 558 -19.19 -35.50 -23.86
N ALA A 559 -18.71 -36.58 -24.49
CA ALA A 559 -18.68 -37.93 -23.94
C ALA A 559 -17.24 -38.32 -23.59
N ASP A 560 -16.94 -38.42 -22.30
CA ASP A 560 -15.61 -38.81 -21.81
C ASP A 560 -15.55 -40.33 -21.56
N PHE A 561 -14.58 -41.00 -22.17
CA PHE A 561 -14.29 -42.43 -22.00
C PHE A 561 -13.37 -42.70 -20.80
N GLY A 562 -12.78 -41.66 -20.21
CA GLY A 562 -11.85 -41.77 -19.10
C GLY A 562 -10.48 -42.30 -19.53
N ALA A 563 -9.71 -42.74 -18.52
CA ALA A 563 -8.35 -43.21 -18.71
C ALA A 563 -8.28 -44.73 -18.89
N GLY A 564 -7.76 -45.22 -20.02
CA GLY A 564 -7.59 -46.65 -20.30
C GLY A 564 -7.43 -46.97 -21.79
N THR A 565 -7.57 -48.26 -22.13
CA THR A 565 -7.51 -48.79 -23.51
C THR A 565 -8.63 -49.80 -23.72
N SER A 566 -9.19 -49.84 -24.92
CA SER A 566 -10.29 -50.75 -25.28
C SER A 566 -11.56 -50.54 -24.44
N ILE A 567 -11.85 -49.29 -24.09
CA ILE A 567 -13.06 -48.93 -23.35
C ILE A 567 -14.23 -48.90 -24.33
N VAL A 568 -15.28 -49.66 -24.06
CA VAL A 568 -16.50 -49.68 -24.86
C VAL A 568 -17.60 -48.98 -24.08
N LYS A 569 -18.23 -47.97 -24.68
CA LYS A 569 -19.41 -47.32 -24.13
C LYS A 569 -20.63 -47.54 -25.01
N THR A 570 -21.77 -47.77 -24.36
CA THR A 570 -23.07 -47.92 -25.01
C THR A 570 -23.80 -46.57 -24.98
N PHE A 571 -24.18 -46.11 -26.16
CA PHE A 571 -25.01 -44.93 -26.34
C PHE A 571 -26.43 -45.35 -26.72
N THR A 572 -27.40 -44.51 -26.37
CA THR A 572 -28.81 -44.68 -26.71
C THR A 572 -29.25 -43.48 -27.55
N ILE A 573 -29.89 -43.75 -28.70
CA ILE A 573 -30.59 -42.76 -29.52
C ILE A 573 -32.07 -42.93 -29.24
N LYS A 574 -32.74 -41.90 -28.74
CA LYS A 574 -34.16 -41.94 -28.40
C LYS A 574 -34.91 -40.91 -29.24
N ASN A 575 -36.08 -41.31 -29.73
CA ASN A 575 -37.04 -40.37 -30.29
C ASN A 575 -37.99 -39.94 -29.17
N ILE A 576 -37.76 -38.76 -28.61
CA ILE A 576 -38.61 -38.17 -27.57
C ILE A 576 -39.74 -37.31 -28.15
N GLY A 577 -39.80 -37.20 -29.49
CA GLY A 577 -40.90 -36.58 -30.21
C GLY A 577 -42.23 -37.30 -30.00
N THR A 578 -43.32 -36.59 -30.26
CA THR A 578 -44.67 -37.03 -29.83
C THR A 578 -45.40 -37.94 -30.82
N THR A 579 -45.11 -37.87 -32.12
CA THR A 579 -46.03 -38.44 -33.14
C THR A 579 -45.36 -39.04 -34.36
N ASN A 580 -44.20 -38.55 -34.78
CA ASN A 580 -43.53 -38.98 -36.01
C ASN A 580 -42.29 -39.83 -35.70
N ALA A 581 -41.90 -40.69 -36.63
CA ALA A 581 -40.68 -41.48 -36.50
C ALA A 581 -39.43 -40.64 -36.82
N LEU A 582 -38.42 -40.74 -35.95
CA LEU A 582 -37.09 -40.22 -36.16
C LEU A 582 -36.36 -41.15 -37.14
N THR A 583 -35.95 -40.62 -38.28
CA THR A 583 -35.23 -41.34 -39.32
C THR A 583 -33.77 -40.90 -39.33
N LEU A 584 -32.85 -41.84 -39.18
CA LEU A 584 -31.41 -41.63 -39.23
C LEU A 584 -30.92 -41.80 -40.67
N SER A 585 -30.23 -40.78 -41.19
CA SER A 585 -29.90 -40.65 -42.63
C SER A 585 -28.41 -40.82 -42.96
N GLY A 586 -27.55 -41.02 -41.94
CA GLY A 586 -26.12 -41.22 -42.12
C GLY A 586 -25.76 -42.51 -42.87
N THR A 587 -24.63 -42.50 -43.58
CA THR A 587 -24.01 -43.71 -44.16
C THR A 587 -22.52 -43.74 -43.82
N PRO A 588 -22.09 -44.45 -42.76
CA PRO A 588 -22.86 -45.28 -41.81
C PRO A 588 -23.84 -44.47 -40.92
N ILE A 589 -24.83 -45.15 -40.30
CA ILE A 589 -25.91 -44.50 -39.51
C ILE A 589 -25.33 -43.56 -38.45
N VAL A 590 -24.31 -44.02 -37.74
CA VAL A 590 -23.49 -43.25 -36.82
C VAL A 590 -22.04 -43.30 -37.28
N GLU A 591 -21.37 -42.14 -37.31
CA GLU A 591 -20.01 -42.03 -37.83
C GLU A 591 -19.09 -41.31 -36.84
N ILE A 592 -17.82 -41.73 -36.79
CA ILE A 592 -16.73 -40.93 -36.20
C ILE A 592 -16.16 -40.06 -37.32
N THR A 593 -16.51 -38.78 -37.33
CA THR A 593 -16.09 -37.85 -38.39
C THR A 593 -14.71 -37.22 -38.11
N ALA A 594 -14.22 -37.31 -36.87
CA ALA A 594 -12.88 -36.90 -36.48
C ALA A 594 -12.34 -37.77 -35.34
N GLY A 595 -11.02 -37.98 -35.31
CA GLY A 595 -10.32 -38.72 -34.25
C GLY A 595 -10.22 -40.23 -34.50
N THR A 596 -9.01 -40.73 -34.73
CA THR A 596 -8.76 -42.14 -35.11
C THR A 596 -8.76 -43.12 -33.93
N SER A 597 -8.72 -42.62 -32.69
CA SER A 597 -8.70 -43.45 -31.48
C SER A 597 -10.08 -43.97 -31.09
N PHE A 598 -11.14 -43.50 -31.76
CA PHE A 598 -12.53 -43.90 -31.54
C PHE A 598 -13.07 -44.62 -32.77
N ALA A 599 -13.84 -45.67 -32.55
CA ALA A 599 -14.53 -46.38 -33.61
C ALA A 599 -15.95 -46.76 -33.17
N VAL A 600 -16.95 -46.56 -34.05
CA VAL A 600 -18.26 -47.19 -33.85
C VAL A 600 -18.11 -48.68 -34.11
N THR A 601 -18.19 -49.50 -33.06
CA THR A 601 -18.01 -50.95 -33.15
C THR A 601 -19.31 -51.72 -33.29
N GLU A 602 -20.44 -51.08 -32.99
CA GLU A 602 -21.78 -51.62 -33.20
C GLU A 602 -22.70 -50.48 -33.65
N GLN A 603 -23.28 -50.59 -34.84
CA GLN A 603 -24.24 -49.61 -35.39
C GLN A 603 -25.64 -49.84 -34.81
N PRO A 604 -26.52 -48.82 -34.81
CA PRO A 604 -27.94 -49.02 -34.51
C PRO A 604 -28.55 -50.09 -35.43
N SER A 605 -29.45 -50.91 -34.88
CA SER A 605 -30.06 -52.04 -35.60
C SER A 605 -31.09 -51.63 -36.67
N ALA A 606 -31.50 -50.36 -36.70
CA ALA A 606 -32.45 -49.81 -37.67
C ALA A 606 -32.19 -48.32 -37.93
N THR A 607 -32.72 -47.80 -39.03
CA THR A 607 -32.65 -46.38 -39.42
C THR A 607 -33.89 -45.58 -39.02
N SER A 608 -34.89 -46.20 -38.40
CA SER A 608 -36.14 -45.54 -38.01
C SER A 608 -36.47 -45.87 -36.56
N ILE A 609 -36.80 -44.85 -35.77
CA ILE A 609 -37.10 -44.93 -34.34
C ILE A 609 -38.50 -44.35 -34.15
N ALA A 610 -39.46 -45.19 -33.78
CA ALA A 610 -40.82 -44.76 -33.49
C ALA A 610 -40.84 -43.80 -32.29
N ALA A 611 -41.82 -42.90 -32.24
CA ALA A 611 -42.02 -41.97 -31.12
C ALA A 611 -42.05 -42.72 -29.77
N GLY A 612 -41.29 -42.23 -28.78
CA GLY A 612 -41.17 -42.81 -27.45
C GLY A 612 -40.25 -44.03 -27.33
N THR A 613 -39.65 -44.50 -28.43
CA THR A 613 -38.74 -45.65 -28.45
C THR A 613 -37.27 -45.26 -28.58
N SER A 614 -36.36 -46.23 -28.49
CA SER A 614 -34.92 -45.99 -28.60
C SER A 614 -34.18 -47.14 -29.29
N LEU A 615 -33.00 -46.83 -29.81
CA LEU A 615 -31.99 -47.77 -30.29
C LEU A 615 -30.68 -47.53 -29.55
N THR A 616 -29.77 -48.51 -29.59
CA THR A 616 -28.43 -48.38 -29.01
C THR A 616 -27.34 -48.59 -30.05
N PHE A 617 -26.17 -48.05 -29.78
CA PHE A 617 -24.94 -48.28 -30.55
C PHE A 617 -23.75 -48.29 -29.59
N LYS A 618 -22.61 -48.83 -30.03
CA LYS A 618 -21.38 -48.88 -29.22
C LYS A 618 -20.24 -48.17 -29.90
N VAL A 619 -19.52 -47.39 -29.11
CA VAL A 619 -18.27 -46.74 -29.51
C VAL A 619 -17.16 -47.33 -28.65
N THR A 620 -16.06 -47.70 -29.29
CA THR A 620 -14.85 -48.19 -28.63
C THR A 620 -13.76 -47.14 -28.71
N TYR A 621 -13.16 -46.85 -27.56
CA TYR A 621 -11.95 -46.05 -27.43
C TYR A 621 -10.73 -46.98 -27.31
N THR A 622 -9.81 -46.89 -28.25
CA THR A 622 -8.62 -47.77 -28.33
C THR A 622 -7.38 -47.18 -27.67
N GLY A 623 -7.32 -45.86 -27.52
CA GLY A 623 -6.26 -45.12 -26.84
C GLY A 623 -4.93 -45.10 -27.59
N ALA A 624 -4.55 -43.92 -28.07
CA ALA A 624 -3.29 -43.64 -28.77
C ALA A 624 -2.48 -42.55 -28.06
N THR A 625 -3.13 -41.54 -27.50
CA THR A 625 -2.48 -40.44 -26.77
C THR A 625 -3.14 -40.16 -25.42
N ASN A 626 -2.51 -39.32 -24.60
CA ASN A 626 -3.02 -38.90 -23.30
C ASN A 626 -4.19 -37.90 -23.39
N ASN A 627 -4.55 -37.42 -24.60
CA ASN A 627 -5.66 -36.49 -24.81
C ASN A 627 -6.28 -36.73 -26.19
N ASP A 628 -6.75 -37.95 -26.41
CA ASP A 628 -7.42 -38.30 -27.66
C ASP A 628 -8.78 -37.63 -27.71
N THR A 629 -9.04 -36.93 -28.82
CA THR A 629 -10.32 -36.30 -29.12
C THR A 629 -10.91 -36.89 -30.38
N GLY A 630 -12.23 -36.96 -30.45
CA GLY A 630 -12.96 -37.31 -31.66
C GLY A 630 -14.29 -36.61 -31.75
N THR A 631 -14.96 -36.77 -32.89
CA THR A 631 -16.31 -36.24 -33.11
C THR A 631 -17.18 -37.38 -33.63
N LEU A 632 -18.24 -37.67 -32.89
CA LEU A 632 -19.31 -38.56 -33.29
C LEU A 632 -20.39 -37.74 -34.00
N SER A 633 -20.96 -38.28 -35.06
CA SER A 633 -21.98 -37.62 -35.87
C SER A 633 -23.17 -38.54 -36.14
N ILE A 634 -24.38 -38.03 -35.96
CA ILE A 634 -25.64 -38.73 -36.15
C ILE A 634 -26.56 -37.80 -36.95
N ALA A 635 -26.77 -38.11 -38.24
CA ALA A 635 -27.68 -37.35 -39.09
C ALA A 635 -29.10 -37.90 -38.95
N SER A 636 -30.09 -37.01 -38.75
CA SER A 636 -31.49 -37.39 -38.64
C SER A 636 -32.41 -36.46 -39.46
N ASN A 637 -33.70 -36.79 -39.51
CA ASN A 637 -34.77 -35.93 -40.06
C ASN A 637 -35.35 -34.99 -39.00
N ASP A 638 -34.61 -34.74 -37.93
CA ASP A 638 -35.00 -33.83 -36.86
C ASP A 638 -34.83 -32.37 -37.31
N PRO A 639 -35.91 -31.58 -37.40
CA PRO A 639 -35.86 -30.25 -38.01
C PRO A 639 -35.05 -29.22 -37.20
N ASP A 640 -34.91 -29.36 -35.89
CA ASP A 640 -34.23 -28.40 -35.01
C ASP A 640 -32.78 -28.76 -34.68
N GLU A 641 -32.43 -30.05 -34.66
CA GLU A 641 -31.10 -30.51 -34.22
C GLU A 641 -30.11 -30.73 -35.38
N GLY A 642 -30.57 -30.70 -36.63
CA GLY A 642 -29.74 -30.94 -37.81
C GLY A 642 -28.95 -32.25 -37.70
N THR A 643 -27.64 -32.22 -37.96
CA THR A 643 -26.78 -33.36 -37.66
C THR A 643 -26.30 -33.27 -36.21
N TYR A 644 -26.71 -34.22 -35.37
CA TYR A 644 -26.31 -34.30 -33.97
C TYR A 644 -24.83 -34.66 -33.88
N THR A 645 -24.05 -33.85 -33.18
CA THR A 645 -22.61 -34.11 -33.00
C THR A 645 -22.27 -34.25 -31.53
N ILE A 646 -21.33 -35.11 -31.19
CA ILE A 646 -20.84 -35.29 -29.81
C ILE A 646 -19.32 -35.29 -29.84
N GLN A 647 -18.72 -34.48 -28.98
CA GLN A 647 -17.27 -34.45 -28.79
C GLN A 647 -16.86 -35.63 -27.91
N LEU A 648 -15.98 -36.48 -28.41
CA LEU A 648 -15.45 -37.63 -27.70
C LEU A 648 -14.11 -37.26 -27.08
N LYS A 649 -13.89 -37.69 -25.84
CA LYS A 649 -12.60 -37.56 -25.16
C LYS A 649 -12.19 -38.88 -24.54
N GLY A 650 -10.89 -39.16 -24.55
CA GLY A 650 -10.29 -40.32 -23.88
C GLY A 650 -8.83 -40.05 -23.57
N ALA A 651 -8.30 -40.73 -22.55
CA ALA A 651 -6.89 -40.62 -22.16
C ALA A 651 -6.22 -42.00 -22.11
N PHE A 652 -5.13 -42.20 -22.85
CA PHE A 652 -4.29 -43.38 -22.69
C PHE A 652 -3.52 -43.26 -21.36
N LYS A 653 -3.69 -44.20 -20.44
CA LYS A 653 -3.07 -44.14 -19.11
C LYS A 653 -1.60 -44.58 -19.18
N LYS A 654 -0.68 -43.62 -19.29
CA LYS A 654 0.74 -43.84 -19.02
C LYS A 654 0.98 -43.97 -17.51
N ASN A 655 2.01 -44.73 -17.12
CA ASN A 655 2.45 -44.80 -15.73
C ASN A 655 3.18 -43.50 -15.33
N ASP A 656 3.02 -43.08 -14.09
CA ASP A 656 3.84 -41.98 -13.57
C ASP A 656 5.27 -42.46 -13.29
N GLN A 657 6.20 -41.52 -13.36
CA GLN A 657 7.59 -41.74 -13.01
C GLN A 657 8.11 -40.53 -12.24
N THR A 658 9.14 -40.77 -11.44
CA THR A 658 9.78 -39.74 -10.62
C THR A 658 11.27 -39.69 -10.92
N ILE A 659 11.83 -38.49 -10.81
CA ILE A 659 13.28 -38.26 -10.81
C ILE A 659 13.69 -37.70 -9.45
N THR A 660 14.94 -37.89 -9.07
CA THR A 660 15.52 -37.23 -7.90
C THR A 660 16.75 -36.42 -8.28
N PHE A 661 16.82 -35.21 -7.73
CA PHE A 661 17.86 -34.22 -7.98
C PHE A 661 18.11 -33.40 -6.71
N ALA A 662 19.37 -33.23 -6.32
CA ALA A 662 19.76 -32.39 -5.20
C ALA A 662 21.11 -31.71 -5.48
N LEU A 663 21.24 -30.44 -5.13
CA LEU A 663 22.51 -29.71 -5.25
C LEU A 663 23.49 -30.03 -4.11
N GLY A 664 23.00 -30.51 -2.96
CA GLY A 664 23.83 -30.84 -1.80
C GLY A 664 24.74 -29.68 -1.37
N ASN A 665 26.04 -29.95 -1.19
CA ASN A 665 27.04 -28.94 -0.84
C ASN A 665 27.26 -27.87 -1.92
N ASN A 666 26.74 -28.08 -3.14
CA ASN A 666 26.81 -27.11 -4.21
C ASN A 666 25.62 -26.15 -4.25
N ALA A 667 24.65 -26.25 -3.31
CA ALA A 667 23.51 -25.34 -3.24
C ALA A 667 23.93 -23.87 -3.02
N THR A 668 25.13 -23.67 -2.44
CA THR A 668 25.74 -22.34 -2.29
C THR A 668 27.14 -22.34 -2.89
N LYS A 669 27.43 -21.34 -3.72
CA LYS A 669 28.72 -21.05 -4.35
C LYS A 669 29.11 -19.60 -4.12
N THR A 670 30.33 -19.24 -4.50
CA THR A 670 30.81 -17.87 -4.58
C THR A 670 31.22 -17.57 -6.02
N PHE A 671 31.04 -16.33 -6.48
CA PHE A 671 31.49 -15.93 -7.81
C PHE A 671 32.99 -16.23 -7.99
N GLY A 672 33.33 -16.95 -9.06
CA GLY A 672 34.69 -17.43 -9.33
C GLY A 672 34.97 -18.87 -8.87
N ASP A 673 34.04 -19.53 -8.18
CA ASP A 673 34.13 -20.96 -7.89
C ASP A 673 34.13 -21.80 -9.20
N ALA A 674 34.83 -22.94 -9.18
CA ALA A 674 34.89 -23.85 -10.31
C ALA A 674 33.52 -24.45 -10.68
N ALA A 675 33.36 -24.78 -11.97
CA ALA A 675 32.20 -25.51 -12.47
C ALA A 675 32.05 -26.88 -11.78
N PHE A 676 30.83 -27.39 -11.71
CA PHE A 676 30.53 -28.67 -11.06
C PHE A 676 29.46 -29.45 -11.80
N ASP A 677 29.48 -30.77 -11.67
CA ASP A 677 28.52 -31.66 -12.32
C ASP A 677 27.32 -31.97 -11.43
N LEU A 678 26.16 -32.09 -12.07
CA LEU A 678 24.91 -32.51 -11.45
C LEU A 678 24.78 -34.03 -11.50
N THR A 679 24.30 -34.60 -10.39
CA THR A 679 23.97 -36.02 -10.28
C THR A 679 22.47 -36.20 -10.08
N THR A 680 21.90 -37.18 -10.78
CA THR A 680 20.46 -37.48 -10.75
C THR A 680 20.19 -38.96 -10.86
N THR A 681 19.04 -39.38 -10.33
CA THR A 681 18.45 -40.68 -10.64
C THR A 681 17.31 -40.47 -11.63
N GLY A 682 17.44 -41.06 -12.82
CA GLY A 682 16.41 -41.00 -13.87
C GLY A 682 15.19 -41.87 -13.52
N GLY A 683 14.03 -41.47 -14.04
CA GLY A 683 12.77 -42.20 -13.89
C GLY A 683 12.65 -43.40 -14.83
N ALA A 684 11.59 -44.19 -14.61
CA ALA A 684 11.36 -45.50 -15.23
C ALA A 684 11.23 -45.51 -16.76
N SER A 685 11.02 -44.36 -17.41
CA SER A 685 11.00 -44.25 -18.87
C SER A 685 12.35 -44.53 -19.54
N GLY A 686 13.46 -44.40 -18.80
CA GLY A 686 14.82 -44.54 -19.34
C GLY A 686 15.28 -43.37 -20.23
N ASN A 687 14.47 -42.34 -20.42
CA ASN A 687 14.85 -41.14 -21.17
C ASN A 687 15.91 -40.31 -20.42
N PRO A 688 16.74 -39.51 -21.10
CA PRO A 688 17.74 -38.67 -20.43
C PRO A 688 17.10 -37.58 -19.57
N VAL A 689 17.72 -37.30 -18.41
CA VAL A 689 17.41 -36.12 -17.60
C VAL A 689 18.15 -34.92 -18.17
N THR A 690 17.45 -33.82 -18.34
CA THR A 690 18.00 -32.54 -18.83
C THR A 690 17.92 -31.50 -17.72
N PHE A 691 18.79 -30.49 -17.78
CA PHE A 691 18.84 -29.44 -16.78
C PHE A 691 18.75 -28.06 -17.43
N ALA A 692 18.04 -27.15 -16.76
CA ALA A 692 17.96 -25.76 -17.14
C ALA A 692 18.24 -24.86 -15.93
N SER A 693 18.88 -23.72 -16.18
CA SER A 693 19.00 -22.63 -15.22
C SER A 693 17.92 -21.60 -15.52
N SER A 694 17.22 -21.11 -14.51
CA SER A 694 16.28 -20.00 -14.65
C SER A 694 16.96 -18.68 -14.97
N ASP A 695 18.28 -18.56 -14.70
CA ASP A 695 19.04 -17.34 -14.91
C ASP A 695 20.46 -17.66 -15.39
N ALA A 696 20.67 -17.50 -16.70
CA ALA A 696 21.96 -17.70 -17.35
C ALA A 696 23.01 -16.65 -16.95
N SER A 697 22.61 -15.50 -16.40
CA SER A 697 23.55 -14.50 -15.88
C SER A 697 24.18 -14.91 -14.55
N VAL A 698 23.53 -15.83 -13.82
CA VAL A 698 24.03 -16.40 -12.55
C VAL A 698 24.76 -17.72 -12.81
N ALA A 699 24.15 -18.65 -13.55
CA ALA A 699 24.77 -19.92 -13.90
C ALA A 699 24.27 -20.45 -15.25
N THR A 700 25.19 -20.98 -16.07
CA THR A 700 24.87 -21.67 -17.33
C THR A 700 25.05 -23.17 -17.17
N ILE A 701 24.32 -23.95 -17.97
CA ILE A 701 24.38 -25.41 -17.93
C ILE A 701 24.65 -25.95 -19.32
N SER A 702 25.64 -26.83 -19.45
CA SER A 702 25.95 -27.57 -20.67
C SER A 702 26.01 -29.05 -20.33
N GLY A 703 25.08 -29.85 -20.84
CA GLY A 703 24.90 -31.24 -20.40
C GLY A 703 24.46 -31.29 -18.94
N ASN A 704 25.31 -31.81 -18.06
CA ASN A 704 25.11 -31.84 -16.62
C ASN A 704 26.09 -30.93 -15.85
N THR A 705 26.94 -30.16 -16.53
CA THR A 705 27.93 -29.28 -15.88
C THR A 705 27.35 -27.88 -15.72
N VAL A 706 27.30 -27.39 -14.48
CA VAL A 706 26.95 -26.02 -14.13
C VAL A 706 28.19 -25.15 -14.08
N THR A 707 28.19 -24.06 -14.84
CA THR A 707 29.24 -23.04 -14.84
C THR A 707 28.71 -21.77 -14.18
N ILE A 708 29.43 -21.26 -13.17
CA ILE A 708 29.08 -20.03 -12.47
C ILE A 708 29.44 -18.81 -13.34
N VAL A 709 28.47 -17.92 -13.55
CA VAL A 709 28.59 -16.73 -14.43
C VAL A 709 28.50 -15.42 -13.64
N GLY A 710 27.72 -15.38 -12.56
CA GLY A 710 27.49 -14.17 -11.78
C GLY A 710 26.93 -14.46 -10.39
N ALA A 711 27.07 -13.51 -9.48
CA ALA A 711 26.46 -13.60 -8.15
C ALA A 711 24.96 -13.31 -8.23
N GLY A 712 24.16 -14.06 -7.47
CA GLY A 712 22.72 -14.02 -7.51
C GLY A 712 22.12 -15.38 -7.16
N THR A 713 20.84 -15.58 -7.45
CA THR A 713 20.15 -16.85 -7.22
C THR A 713 19.56 -17.35 -8.52
N ALA A 714 19.85 -18.60 -8.88
CA ALA A 714 19.23 -19.28 -10.00
C ALA A 714 18.55 -20.56 -9.52
N THR A 715 17.38 -20.87 -10.09
CA THR A 715 16.75 -22.16 -9.91
C THR A 715 17.28 -23.09 -10.99
N ILE A 716 17.89 -24.20 -10.56
CA ILE A 716 18.31 -25.29 -11.44
C ILE A 716 17.18 -26.31 -11.46
N THR A 717 16.59 -26.52 -12.64
CA THR A 717 15.47 -27.45 -12.84
C THR A 717 15.97 -28.69 -13.57
N ALA A 718 15.75 -29.86 -12.98
CA ALA A 718 15.92 -31.15 -13.63
C ALA A 718 14.58 -31.62 -14.22
N SER A 719 14.59 -32.02 -15.49
CA SER A 719 13.41 -32.42 -16.25
C SER A 719 13.66 -33.72 -17.00
N GLN A 720 12.71 -34.64 -17.00
CA GLN A 720 12.77 -35.87 -17.78
C GLN A 720 11.47 -36.07 -18.57
N ALA A 721 11.61 -36.12 -19.90
CA ALA A 721 10.48 -36.36 -20.79
C ALA A 721 9.91 -37.78 -20.60
N GLY A 722 8.59 -37.90 -20.72
CA GLY A 722 7.90 -39.18 -20.78
C GLY A 722 8.21 -39.96 -22.06
N ASN A 723 7.76 -41.20 -22.13
CA ASN A 723 7.78 -42.00 -23.36
C ASN A 723 6.36 -42.51 -23.68
N ASN A 724 6.22 -43.54 -24.52
CA ASN A 724 4.91 -44.10 -24.85
C ASN A 724 4.18 -44.71 -23.63
N ASN A 725 4.93 -45.16 -22.62
CA ASN A 725 4.41 -45.90 -21.47
C ASN A 725 4.43 -45.09 -20.17
N TYR A 726 5.19 -44.00 -20.09
CA TYR A 726 5.34 -43.16 -18.89
C TYR A 726 5.05 -41.68 -19.16
N ASN A 727 4.34 -41.03 -18.24
CA ASN A 727 4.18 -39.57 -18.22
C ASN A 727 5.54 -38.89 -18.02
N ALA A 728 5.70 -37.62 -18.38
CA ALA A 728 6.91 -36.88 -17.99
C ALA A 728 7.04 -36.88 -16.46
N ALA A 729 8.26 -37.02 -15.95
CA ALA A 729 8.46 -36.88 -14.51
C ALA A 729 8.19 -35.43 -14.10
N ALA A 730 7.65 -35.21 -12.91
CA ALA A 730 7.54 -33.87 -12.36
C ALA A 730 8.93 -33.23 -12.26
N ASP A 731 9.05 -31.99 -12.72
CA ASP A 731 10.29 -31.24 -12.66
C ASP A 731 10.75 -31.06 -11.21
N VAL A 732 12.04 -31.30 -10.96
CA VAL A 732 12.65 -31.08 -9.64
C VAL A 732 13.53 -29.85 -9.72
N ALA A 733 13.11 -28.79 -9.04
CA ALA A 733 13.84 -27.54 -8.94
C ALA A 733 14.67 -27.48 -7.64
N GLN A 734 15.88 -26.93 -7.73
CA GLN A 734 16.75 -26.64 -6.58
C GLN A 734 17.32 -25.23 -6.74
N THR A 735 17.33 -24.44 -5.67
CA THR A 735 17.91 -23.09 -5.69
C THR A 735 19.42 -23.16 -5.52
N LEU A 736 20.15 -22.63 -6.48
CA LEU A 736 21.57 -22.34 -6.41
C LEU A 736 21.75 -20.86 -6.01
N THR A 737 22.44 -20.62 -4.90
CA THR A 737 22.83 -19.27 -4.47
C THR A 737 24.31 -19.05 -4.75
N VAL A 738 24.65 -18.03 -5.54
CA VAL A 738 26.01 -17.61 -5.81
C VAL A 738 26.27 -16.30 -5.06
N ASN A 739 27.06 -16.37 -3.99
CA ASN A 739 27.47 -15.20 -3.22
C ASN A 739 28.47 -14.34 -4.00
N LYS A 740 28.49 -13.04 -3.71
CA LYS A 740 29.53 -12.14 -4.21
C LYS A 740 30.90 -12.53 -3.65
N ALA A 741 31.93 -12.45 -4.47
CA ALA A 741 33.30 -12.66 -4.06
C ALA A 741 33.84 -11.46 -3.27
N ASN A 742 34.77 -11.70 -2.35
CA ASN A 742 35.49 -10.62 -1.69
C ASN A 742 36.59 -10.07 -2.62
N GLN A 743 36.90 -8.80 -2.46
CA GLN A 743 37.99 -8.13 -3.16
C GLN A 743 38.82 -7.29 -2.19
N ALA A 744 40.06 -6.99 -2.58
CA ALA A 744 40.99 -6.19 -1.80
C ALA A 744 41.61 -5.10 -2.67
N ILE A 745 41.85 -3.94 -2.08
CA ILE A 745 42.63 -2.84 -2.66
C ILE A 745 43.99 -2.76 -1.98
N THR A 746 44.95 -2.09 -2.60
CA THR A 746 46.20 -1.67 -1.94
C THR A 746 46.35 -0.16 -2.02
N PHE A 747 46.77 0.47 -0.93
CA PHE A 747 46.98 1.92 -0.87
C PHE A 747 48.13 2.25 0.08
N ASP A 748 49.14 2.95 -0.44
CA ASP A 748 50.31 3.40 0.30
C ASP A 748 50.69 4.82 -0.15
N LEU A 749 51.04 5.68 0.83
CA LEU A 749 51.55 7.02 0.56
C LEU A 749 53.06 7.01 0.23
N GLY A 750 53.78 5.93 0.55
CA GLY A 750 55.23 5.81 0.33
C GLY A 750 55.99 7.04 0.86
N ASN A 751 56.85 7.61 0.01
CA ASN A 751 57.65 8.81 0.33
C ASN A 751 56.81 10.08 0.54
N ASN A 752 55.51 10.06 0.22
CA ASN A 752 54.62 11.19 0.44
C ASN A 752 53.96 11.20 1.82
N SER A 753 54.24 10.22 2.68
CA SER A 753 53.74 10.17 4.07
C SER A 753 54.16 11.39 4.90
N THR A 754 55.24 12.09 4.51
CA THR A 754 55.64 13.39 5.08
C THR A 754 55.80 14.44 3.99
N LYS A 755 55.31 15.66 4.25
CA LYS A 755 55.41 16.84 3.38
C LYS A 755 55.78 18.07 4.17
N ALA A 756 56.19 19.14 3.49
CA ALA A 756 56.34 20.46 4.07
C ALA A 756 55.25 21.43 3.60
N LEU A 757 54.96 22.46 4.40
CA LEU A 757 54.06 23.54 4.02
C LEU A 757 54.67 24.32 2.85
N GLY A 758 53.98 24.31 1.70
CA GLY A 758 54.47 24.86 0.43
C GLY A 758 54.93 23.80 -0.58
N ASP A 759 54.98 22.52 -0.20
CA ASP A 759 55.20 21.44 -1.17
C ASP A 759 54.12 21.41 -2.24
N ALA A 760 54.52 21.08 -3.48
CA ALA A 760 53.60 20.94 -4.60
C ALA A 760 52.56 19.83 -4.32
N ALA A 761 51.37 19.99 -4.91
CA ALA A 761 50.33 18.97 -4.89
C ALA A 761 50.85 17.66 -5.50
N PHE A 762 50.38 16.53 -4.98
CA PHE A 762 50.81 15.20 -5.42
C PHE A 762 49.61 14.26 -5.59
N ASP A 763 49.77 13.24 -6.43
CA ASP A 763 48.72 12.25 -6.69
C ASP A 763 48.84 11.02 -5.79
N LEU A 764 47.69 10.51 -5.36
CA LEU A 764 47.55 9.23 -4.67
C LEU A 764 47.61 8.07 -5.67
N ILE A 765 48.33 7.03 -5.29
CA ILE A 765 48.46 5.79 -6.06
C ILE A 765 47.87 4.66 -5.23
N ALA A 766 46.87 3.98 -5.78
CA ALA A 766 46.25 2.81 -5.18
C ALA A 766 45.92 1.79 -6.28
N THR A 767 45.98 0.50 -5.94
CA THR A 767 45.61 -0.58 -6.87
C THR A 767 44.19 -1.02 -6.55
N GLY A 768 43.32 -1.00 -7.58
CA GLY A 768 41.93 -1.44 -7.49
C GLY A 768 41.80 -2.93 -7.27
N GLY A 769 40.74 -3.33 -6.56
CA GLY A 769 40.32 -4.71 -6.44
C GLY A 769 39.57 -5.21 -7.67
N ALA A 770 39.25 -6.50 -7.65
CA ALA A 770 38.76 -7.26 -8.80
C ALA A 770 37.44 -6.75 -9.42
N SER A 771 36.66 -5.91 -8.71
CA SER A 771 35.47 -5.27 -9.29
C SER A 771 35.77 -4.29 -10.43
N GLY A 772 36.99 -3.76 -10.52
CA GLY A 772 37.38 -2.75 -11.50
C GLY A 772 36.76 -1.36 -11.27
N ASN A 773 35.96 -1.18 -10.22
CA ASN A 773 35.35 0.11 -9.88
C ASN A 773 36.39 1.16 -9.46
N ALA A 774 36.04 2.44 -9.58
CA ALA A 774 36.95 3.52 -9.20
C ALA A 774 37.22 3.53 -7.68
N ILE A 775 38.49 3.79 -7.33
CA ILE A 775 38.89 4.07 -5.94
C ILE A 775 38.61 5.54 -5.65
N THR A 776 38.03 5.81 -4.48
CA THR A 776 37.82 7.16 -3.95
C THR A 776 38.70 7.38 -2.72
N PHE A 777 39.06 8.64 -2.48
CA PHE A 777 39.91 9.04 -1.37
C PHE A 777 39.23 10.13 -0.53
N THR A 778 39.36 10.02 0.79
CA THR A 778 38.82 11.03 1.71
C THR A 778 39.90 11.50 2.69
N SER A 779 39.84 12.78 3.03
CA SER A 779 40.73 13.44 3.99
C SER A 779 40.00 13.60 5.32
N SER A 780 40.61 13.17 6.43
CA SER A 780 40.04 13.39 7.76
C SER A 780 40.19 14.83 8.28
N ASN A 781 41.05 15.64 7.64
CA ASN A 781 41.24 17.04 8.01
C ASN A 781 41.64 17.90 6.79
N THR A 782 40.66 18.60 6.24
CA THR A 782 40.82 19.50 5.08
C THR A 782 41.62 20.77 5.40
N GLY A 783 41.83 21.11 6.67
CA GLY A 783 42.72 22.20 7.09
C GLY A 783 44.21 21.86 6.97
N VAL A 784 44.56 20.57 6.87
CA VAL A 784 45.94 20.09 6.63
C VAL A 784 46.16 19.82 5.15
N ALA A 785 45.26 19.04 4.53
CA ALA A 785 45.29 18.78 3.09
C ALA A 785 43.88 18.50 2.52
N THR A 786 43.61 19.02 1.32
CA THR A 786 42.37 18.75 0.56
C THR A 786 42.64 17.74 -0.54
N ILE A 787 41.60 16.98 -0.94
CA ILE A 787 41.70 15.96 -1.99
C ILE A 787 40.65 16.26 -3.06
N SER A 788 41.08 16.35 -4.32
CA SER A 788 40.19 16.43 -5.48
C SER A 788 40.56 15.33 -6.48
N GLY A 789 39.65 14.38 -6.70
CA GLY A 789 39.95 13.14 -7.40
C GLY A 789 41.01 12.33 -6.65
N LYS A 790 42.21 12.24 -7.23
CA LYS A 790 43.39 11.60 -6.60
C LYS A 790 44.45 12.60 -6.14
N THR A 791 44.29 13.89 -6.42
CA THR A 791 45.31 14.90 -6.16
C THR A 791 45.13 15.50 -4.77
N VAL A 792 46.17 15.42 -3.96
CA VAL A 792 46.28 16.00 -2.62
C VAL A 792 46.92 17.37 -2.71
N THR A 793 46.26 18.39 -2.17
CA THR A 793 46.79 19.76 -2.05
C THR A 793 47.06 20.08 -0.59
N ILE A 794 48.29 20.48 -0.26
CA ILE A 794 48.70 20.84 1.10
C ILE A 794 48.19 22.24 1.45
N VAL A 795 47.52 22.37 2.59
CA VAL A 795 46.85 23.61 3.04
C VAL A 795 47.43 24.14 4.36
N GLY A 796 47.87 23.25 5.25
CA GLY A 796 48.37 23.64 6.57
C GLY A 796 49.30 22.58 7.18
N ALA A 797 50.14 23.00 8.14
CA ALA A 797 50.97 22.09 8.91
C ALA A 797 50.13 21.29 9.93
N GLY A 798 50.42 20.01 10.11
CA GLY A 798 49.68 19.10 10.98
C GLY A 798 49.70 17.66 10.49
N THR A 799 49.02 16.76 11.21
CA THR A 799 48.89 15.35 10.83
C THR A 799 47.43 15.03 10.53
N MET A 800 47.19 14.24 9.48
CA MET A 800 45.87 13.81 9.05
C MET A 800 45.91 12.40 8.47
N SER A 801 44.75 11.79 8.27
CA SER A 801 44.62 10.48 7.64
C SER A 801 43.89 10.59 6.29
N ILE A 802 44.38 9.81 5.32
CA ILE A 802 43.78 9.63 4.00
C ILE A 802 43.23 8.21 3.93
N THR A 803 41.94 8.06 3.63
CA THR A 803 41.29 6.75 3.48
C THR A 803 40.97 6.48 2.01
N ALA A 804 41.45 5.36 1.48
CA ALA A 804 41.09 4.82 0.18
C ALA A 804 39.95 3.80 0.32
N SER A 805 38.95 3.91 -0.56
CA SER A 805 37.74 3.08 -0.58
C SER A 805 37.39 2.66 -2.01
N GLN A 806 36.94 1.42 -2.19
CA GLN A 806 36.41 0.94 -3.48
C GLN A 806 35.09 0.19 -3.26
N ALA A 807 34.05 0.64 -3.96
CA ALA A 807 32.75 0.00 -3.94
C ALA A 807 32.76 -1.34 -4.69
N GLY A 808 31.96 -2.29 -4.21
CA GLY A 808 31.64 -3.53 -4.90
C GLY A 808 30.85 -3.31 -6.18
N ASN A 809 30.67 -4.37 -6.95
CA ASN A 809 29.79 -4.41 -8.13
C ASN A 809 28.82 -5.59 -8.00
N ASP A 810 28.21 -6.02 -9.10
CA ASP A 810 27.25 -7.13 -9.09
C ASP A 810 27.86 -8.44 -8.58
N ASN A 811 29.16 -8.66 -8.79
CA ASN A 811 29.84 -9.91 -8.48
C ASN A 811 30.81 -9.84 -7.29
N TYR A 812 31.19 -8.64 -6.84
CA TYR A 812 32.14 -8.44 -5.74
C TYR A 812 31.58 -7.57 -4.63
N ASN A 813 31.87 -7.92 -3.37
CA ASN A 813 31.59 -7.10 -2.18
C ASN A 813 32.46 -5.83 -2.15
N ASN A 814 32.13 -4.86 -1.30
CA ASN A 814 33.00 -3.69 -1.09
C ASN A 814 34.38 -4.12 -0.59
N ALA A 815 35.45 -3.51 -1.11
CA ALA A 815 36.80 -3.74 -0.58
C ALA A 815 36.92 -3.11 0.82
N ALA A 816 37.71 -3.74 1.70
CA ALA A 816 38.02 -3.14 2.99
C ALA A 816 38.79 -1.82 2.80
N ASN A 817 38.39 -0.78 3.52
CA ASN A 817 39.03 0.54 3.45
C ASN A 817 40.47 0.48 3.99
N ILE A 818 41.41 1.14 3.31
CA ILE A 818 42.80 1.30 3.76
C ILE A 818 43.04 2.76 4.11
N THR A 819 43.61 3.01 5.29
CA THR A 819 43.90 4.37 5.78
C THR A 819 45.40 4.57 6.00
N GLN A 820 45.93 5.66 5.48
CA GLN A 820 47.34 6.06 5.61
C GLN A 820 47.45 7.44 6.28
N THR A 821 48.53 7.67 7.02
CA THR A 821 48.76 8.93 7.73
C THR A 821 49.69 9.85 6.92
N LEU A 822 49.29 11.11 6.75
CA LEU A 822 50.08 12.18 6.16
C LEU A 822 50.46 13.21 7.23
N THR A 823 51.74 13.54 7.33
CA THR A 823 52.26 14.60 8.22
C THR A 823 52.84 15.75 7.39
N VAL A 824 52.34 16.97 7.61
CA VAL A 824 52.83 18.21 6.98
C VAL A 824 53.60 19.04 8.00
N GLN A 825 54.89 19.26 7.76
CA GLN A 825 55.82 20.02 8.60
C GLN A 825 55.90 21.49 8.14
N SER A 826 56.13 22.43 9.05
CA SER A 826 56.46 23.81 8.66
C SER A 826 57.94 23.90 8.22
N THR A 827 58.20 24.44 7.04
CA THR A 827 59.55 24.63 6.50
C THR A 827 60.32 25.67 7.30
N ILE A 828 61.40 25.27 7.97
CA ILE A 828 62.48 26.18 8.41
C ILE A 828 63.78 25.68 7.79
N THR A 829 64.25 26.39 6.76
CA THR A 829 65.52 26.12 6.08
C THR A 829 66.68 26.76 6.87
N ALA A 830 67.42 25.94 7.61
CA ALA A 830 68.78 26.12 8.18
C ALA A 830 69.13 27.39 9.01
N LEU A 831 69.97 27.18 10.05
CA LEU A 831 70.26 28.10 11.17
C LEU A 831 71.77 28.48 11.22
N LEU A 832 72.08 29.74 11.59
CA LEU A 832 73.44 30.23 11.95
C LEU A 832 73.57 30.43 13.47
N GLN A 833 74.79 30.26 13.99
CA GLN A 833 75.23 29.92 15.36
C GLN A 833 75.06 30.97 16.50
N ASP A 834 74.31 32.07 16.36
CA ASP A 834 74.55 33.26 17.20
C ASP A 834 73.63 33.50 18.43
N LEU A 835 72.88 32.50 18.95
CA LEU A 835 71.95 32.71 20.09
C LEU A 835 72.36 32.09 21.44
N LYS A 836 73.50 31.41 21.54
CA LYS A 836 73.93 30.73 22.79
C LYS A 836 74.36 31.66 23.95
N VAL A 837 74.33 32.99 23.80
CA VAL A 837 74.99 33.93 24.76
C VAL A 837 74.06 35.04 25.31
N GLY A 838 72.76 35.04 24.99
CA GLY A 838 71.82 36.10 25.43
C GLY A 838 71.23 35.91 26.84
N LYS A 839 71.25 36.95 27.70
CA LYS A 839 70.56 36.95 29.00
C LYS A 839 69.05 37.22 28.82
N VAL A 840 68.20 36.30 29.33
CA VAL A 840 66.73 36.39 29.32
C VAL A 840 66.18 36.69 30.73
N SER A 841 65.43 37.78 30.87
CA SER A 841 64.76 38.20 32.11
C SER A 841 63.25 38.35 31.94
N VAL A 842 62.48 38.01 32.98
CA VAL A 842 61.01 38.03 33.00
C VAL A 842 60.53 38.98 34.09
N TYR A 843 59.73 40.00 33.75
CA TYR A 843 59.26 41.03 34.69
C TYR A 843 57.98 41.76 34.20
N PRO A 844 57.18 42.37 35.10
CA PRO A 844 57.16 42.12 36.54
C PRO A 844 56.69 40.70 36.83
N ASN A 845 57.25 40.08 37.86
CA ASN A 845 56.89 38.75 38.32
C ASN A 845 57.12 38.69 39.84
N PRO A 846 56.07 38.67 40.69
CA PRO A 846 54.65 38.43 40.36
C PRO A 846 53.92 39.58 39.63
N THR A 847 52.82 39.26 38.93
CA THR A 847 51.93 40.23 38.22
C THR A 847 50.51 39.71 38.07
N SER A 848 49.51 40.60 37.95
CA SER A 848 48.10 40.23 37.82
C SER A 848 47.53 40.30 36.40
N HIS A 849 48.23 40.88 35.43
CA HIS A 849 47.67 41.08 34.07
C HIS A 849 48.65 40.67 32.97
N MET A 850 49.89 41.16 33.03
CA MET A 850 50.84 40.99 31.92
C MET A 850 52.26 40.71 32.42
N ILE A 851 52.92 39.76 31.76
CA ILE A 851 54.34 39.44 31.91
C ILE A 851 55.09 39.95 30.68
N LYS A 852 56.24 40.60 30.90
CA LYS A 852 57.17 40.96 29.83
C LYS A 852 58.45 40.13 29.92
N ILE A 853 58.96 39.75 28.76
CA ILE A 853 60.22 39.02 28.62
C ILE A 853 61.17 39.91 27.84
N LYS A 854 62.31 40.26 28.45
CA LYS A 854 63.37 41.02 27.77
C LYS A 854 64.52 40.09 27.41
N VAL A 855 64.93 40.15 26.15
CA VAL A 855 66.06 39.42 25.60
C VAL A 855 67.13 40.44 25.20
N THR A 856 68.32 40.37 25.81
CA THR A 856 69.38 41.36 25.56
C THR A 856 70.51 40.73 24.73
N GLY A 857 70.66 41.19 23.47
CA GLY A 857 71.56 40.67 22.43
C GLY A 857 70.98 40.94 21.03
N LYS A 858 71.80 41.09 19.97
CA LYS A 858 71.35 41.53 18.62
C LYS A 858 70.18 40.67 18.10
N ASN A 859 69.02 41.32 17.89
CA ASN A 859 67.77 40.69 17.48
C ASN A 859 67.61 40.68 15.95
N SER A 860 67.49 39.49 15.35
CA SER A 860 67.05 39.35 13.96
C SER A 860 65.89 38.34 13.77
N ARG A 861 65.26 37.87 14.86
CA ARG A 861 63.99 37.13 14.79
C ARG A 861 62.81 37.96 15.28
N ASN A 862 61.73 37.90 14.52
CA ASN A 862 60.47 38.57 14.81
C ASN A 862 59.40 37.60 15.35
N TYR A 863 59.72 36.36 15.74
CA TYR A 863 58.71 35.39 16.23
C TYR A 863 59.30 34.31 17.15
N VAL A 864 58.66 34.06 18.29
CA VAL A 864 59.01 33.02 19.28
C VAL A 864 57.73 32.36 19.79
N GLU A 865 57.75 31.03 19.92
CA GLU A 865 56.69 30.27 20.58
C GLU A 865 56.90 30.26 22.10
N VAL A 866 55.87 30.68 22.83
CA VAL A 866 55.86 30.69 24.28
C VAL A 866 54.77 29.77 24.81
N ILE A 867 55.17 28.88 25.71
CA ILE A 867 54.31 27.90 26.35
C ILE A 867 54.25 28.20 27.84
N VAL A 868 53.06 28.23 28.42
CA VAL A 868 52.88 28.26 29.88
C VAL A 868 52.31 26.92 30.33
N LEU A 869 52.98 26.31 31.30
CA LEU A 869 52.63 25.06 31.92
C LEU A 869 52.16 25.32 33.35
N ASN A 870 51.13 24.59 33.81
CA ASN A 870 50.77 24.57 35.22
C ASN A 870 51.76 23.68 36.02
N GLN A 871 51.62 23.64 37.35
CA GLN A 871 52.50 22.83 38.22
C GLN A 871 52.48 21.32 37.95
N GLN A 872 51.50 20.82 37.18
CA GLN A 872 51.41 19.41 36.77
C GLN A 872 52.05 19.16 35.38
N GLY A 873 52.70 20.17 34.77
CA GLY A 873 53.32 20.08 33.46
C GLY A 873 52.34 20.18 32.27
N LYS A 874 51.05 20.44 32.52
CA LYS A 874 50.04 20.56 31.47
C LYS A 874 50.12 21.94 30.81
N LYS A 875 50.15 21.96 29.46
CA LYS A 875 50.06 23.19 28.67
C LYS A 875 48.73 23.90 28.93
N VAL A 876 48.79 25.07 29.54
CA VAL A 876 47.62 25.91 29.85
C VAL A 876 47.57 27.16 28.96
N LEU A 877 48.67 27.49 28.30
CA LEU A 877 48.72 28.57 27.32
C LEU A 877 49.78 28.26 26.26
N LEU A 878 49.44 28.49 25.00
CA LEU A 878 50.35 28.37 23.87
C LEU A 878 50.11 29.57 22.95
N MET A 879 51.15 30.36 22.70
CA MET A 879 51.07 31.48 21.77
C MET A 879 52.39 31.67 21.04
N GLY A 880 52.31 31.98 19.76
CA GLY A 880 53.46 32.50 19.03
C GLY A 880 53.41 34.02 19.03
N GLN A 881 54.49 34.64 19.44
CA GLN A 881 54.57 36.09 19.66
C GLN A 881 55.74 36.70 18.93
N SER A 882 55.52 37.89 18.38
CA SER A 882 56.57 38.61 17.69
C SER A 882 57.45 39.39 18.66
N ILE A 883 58.79 39.25 18.57
CA ILE A 883 59.70 40.08 19.35
C ILE A 883 59.66 41.50 18.78
N LYS A 884 59.11 42.46 19.53
CA LYS A 884 59.12 43.88 19.17
C LYS A 884 60.08 44.61 20.09
N ASN A 885 61.08 45.28 19.53
CA ASN A 885 62.12 46.03 20.27
C ASN A 885 62.85 45.22 21.36
N GLY A 886 63.08 43.91 21.13
CA GLY A 886 63.76 43.03 22.09
C GLY A 886 62.93 42.60 23.30
N GLN A 887 61.61 42.82 23.25
CA GLN A 887 60.68 42.39 24.28
C GLN A 887 59.51 41.58 23.70
N ILE A 888 58.99 40.66 24.52
CA ILE A 888 57.77 39.91 24.29
C ILE A 888 56.81 40.24 25.43
N GLU A 889 55.56 40.59 25.11
CA GLU A 889 54.51 40.86 26.09
C GLU A 889 53.48 39.73 26.05
N ILE A 890 53.15 39.19 27.22
CA ILE A 890 52.27 38.03 27.37
C ILE A 890 51.15 38.38 28.34
N PRO A 891 49.90 38.51 27.86
CA PRO A 891 48.74 38.64 28.73
C PRO A 891 48.45 37.30 29.42
N ILE A 892 48.20 37.35 30.72
CA ILE A 892 47.96 36.18 31.57
C ILE A 892 46.65 36.28 32.36
N ASP A 893 45.75 37.18 31.98
CA ASP A 893 44.46 37.43 32.63
C ASP A 893 43.59 36.16 32.69
N GLN A 894 43.72 35.30 31.68
CA GLN A 894 43.04 34.02 31.57
C GLN A 894 43.55 32.94 32.55
N LEU A 895 44.71 33.16 33.19
CA LEU A 895 45.27 32.22 34.15
C LEU A 895 44.74 32.53 35.56
N LYS A 896 44.37 31.47 36.30
CA LYS A 896 43.99 31.60 37.72
C LYS A 896 45.21 32.01 38.56
N ALA A 897 44.99 32.68 39.69
CA ALA A 897 46.07 32.99 40.64
C ALA A 897 46.81 31.70 41.06
N GLY A 898 48.14 31.74 41.01
CA GLY A 898 48.99 30.56 41.20
C GLY A 898 50.31 30.65 40.46
N GLU A 899 51.13 29.61 40.59
CA GLU A 899 52.46 29.55 39.97
C GLU A 899 52.47 28.68 38.73
N TYR A 900 53.24 29.12 37.74
CA TYR A 900 53.34 28.49 36.44
C TYR A 900 54.79 28.44 35.98
N ILE A 901 55.05 27.55 35.03
CA ILE A 901 56.33 27.44 34.35
C ILE A 901 56.17 28.03 32.95
N LEU A 902 56.93 29.06 32.65
CA LEU A 902 57.07 29.61 31.32
C LEU A 902 58.22 28.90 30.61
N GLN A 903 57.92 28.31 29.47
CA GLN A 903 58.85 27.63 28.59
C GLN A 903 58.89 28.35 27.24
N MET A 904 60.09 28.70 26.79
CA MET A 904 60.32 29.26 25.46
C MET A 904 61.33 28.41 24.72
N ASN A 905 60.99 28.06 23.50
CA ASN A 905 61.88 27.31 22.63
C ASN A 905 62.55 28.29 21.66
N ILE A 906 63.86 28.44 21.78
CA ILE A 906 64.66 29.31 20.91
C ILE A 906 65.63 28.41 20.15
N GLY A 907 65.19 27.93 18.98
CA GLY A 907 65.91 26.86 18.28
C GLY A 907 65.78 25.54 19.03
N GLU A 908 66.90 24.83 19.24
CA GLU A 908 66.96 23.56 19.98
C GLU A 908 67.06 23.74 21.50
N GLU A 909 67.28 24.96 21.99
CA GLU A 909 67.36 25.23 23.42
C GLU A 909 66.00 25.63 23.99
N THR A 910 65.68 25.04 25.13
CA THR A 910 64.47 25.34 25.91
C THR A 910 64.85 26.19 27.11
N ILE A 911 64.40 27.44 27.14
CA ILE A 911 64.57 28.34 28.29
C ILE A 911 63.33 28.23 29.17
N ILE A 912 63.55 27.93 30.46
CA ILE A 912 62.48 27.77 31.45
C ILE A 912 62.60 28.85 32.54
N ARG A 913 61.48 29.48 32.89
CA ARG A 913 61.38 30.48 33.98
C ARG A 913 60.08 30.29 34.77
N ARG A 914 60.15 30.38 36.10
CA ARG A 914 58.96 30.38 36.97
C ARG A 914 58.26 31.73 36.90
N ILE A 915 56.94 31.72 36.78
CA ILE A 915 56.10 32.91 36.81
C ILE A 915 54.97 32.75 37.84
N VAL A 916 54.58 33.85 38.47
CA VAL A 916 53.59 33.88 39.55
C VAL A 916 52.48 34.86 39.16
N LYS A 917 51.27 34.32 38.95
CA LYS A 917 50.04 35.10 38.79
C LYS A 917 49.49 35.37 40.18
N ILE A 918 49.45 36.65 40.56
CA ILE A 918 48.73 37.09 41.77
C ILE A 918 47.28 37.42 41.47
#